data_AF-A0A2N6SEB1-F1
#
_entry.id   AF-A0A2N6SEB1-F1
#
_cell.length_a   1.000
_cell.length_b   1.000
_cell.length_c   1.000
_cell.angle_alpha   90.00
_cell.angle_beta   90.00
_cell.angle_gamma   90.00
#
_symmetry.space_group_name_H-M   'P 1'
#
loop_
_entity.id
_entity.type
_entity.pdbx_description
1 polymer ?
#
loop_
_entity_poly.entity_id
_entity_poly.type
_entity_poly.pdbx_seq_one_letter_code
_entity_poly.pdbx_strand_id
1 'polypeptide(L)'
;MEKNMKKIKFPIRKLAIGVVPLSVGLALTQPAILNKTIALASNVSAETGLQGNISSEQELNDRIKSNAQNLVLSNNINIKNTINISSAFNGKIHGNGYSLKLVTPNIDMVSVNGGNVTFDSVTLDGGDIGRPLAISNNADVTLKKSTIQRGNTGNQSQGGGVFVRDSKLKLDNTSVQDSKAVKKAGTPDDVRPDGGGIYAYNAELTLENKSEVLNNTLVDGHGNGGGIHATKDSKVKISDTTFSGNHAFAVKDEANEGGALFVDNGTKLEVSDSTFNVAKSFNTGGAIAMRHATATVKNTKFDINNLGDAYGISGGAIVSSDSDLKVDSSTFTATGSKLTFAGGFIDIVGSGKFSLTNSTLTGAGSWWNGPSIATFGGAIAFESKGTSTAIIENTTIKDVTTDENGGAITLSTRKDEEGSVNLTLRNTDIINTRTRFAWKDTRGGGIYVGKGNTLKVEGGSIKNGFSVKGGAIYNDGVIEVSGGTETSIANNASYKYGGGIYNNGSLLVDTASFANNSKVSDGTAGDEENSGKVKEYAGASIYAKKDVTITPKAKFDEKDVRVLDQESALVLKGALTNKINVSISEQEGGENKETPKRQVGYLVAKGDGTYTPTKEDAKLLHYFTKDTEGVSDYSDHNSLAKWDYVLNPENNTIVLGQRAKVIYDVNADNAKFEDGNKVIEEIITLYKPDLNPQETTQIPTREGYRFKGWFTTKDNQSDKFTLSKESFGVTGDQIVSPIPKESVTAYAGWEKEQKVIYTFISETVGKEIPLVVEALKPLDNTTYIKGEIVTPKQPTQKEVVLEDGKWVFKGYEPVGPVTVENTDINFKGAWIFEKIKKPETPEKPETPEKPEKPEKPETPEKPEKPETPEKPEKPEKPETPEKPEKPETPEIPEKPEKPEKPETPETPEKPETPEKPEKPEKPETPETPEKPEKPEKPETPETPEKPETPETPEKPEKPETPEKPETPEKPETPEKPETPEKPETPEKPETPEKPETPEKPETPEKPETPEKPETPEKPETPEKPETPEKPETPEKPETPEKPETPEKPETPEKPEKPETPEKPEKPGIPKKLENPSVTGKSEVVKEQKEKLAQTGQSTTNTGIIGVGLMMLATMIKRRKKR
;
A
#
# COMPACT_ATOMS: atom_id res chain seq x y z
N MET A 1 31.05 -68.00 -29.73
CA MET A 1 31.75 -67.08 -30.65
C MET A 1 32.55 -66.14 -29.76
N GLU A 2 33.85 -66.31 -29.51
CA GLU A 2 35.02 -66.49 -30.38
C GLU A 2 35.55 -65.22 -31.06
N LYS A 3 36.80 -64.86 -30.71
CA LYS A 3 37.91 -64.40 -31.59
C LYS A 3 37.76 -63.01 -32.26
N ASN A 4 38.83 -62.22 -32.53
CA ASN A 4 40.30 -62.35 -32.41
C ASN A 4 40.88 -61.08 -31.74
N MET A 5 41.89 -61.07 -30.85
CA MET A 5 43.30 -61.54 -30.90
C MET A 5 44.37 -60.60 -31.53
N LYS A 6 44.90 -59.68 -30.70
CA LYS A 6 46.34 -59.36 -30.43
C LYS A 6 47.35 -59.13 -31.58
N LYS A 7 48.09 -57.99 -31.51
CA LYS A 7 49.58 -57.84 -31.55
C LYS A 7 50.02 -56.35 -31.40
N ILE A 8 51.29 -55.96 -31.16
CA ILE A 8 52.18 -56.31 -30.01
C ILE A 8 53.38 -55.29 -29.87
N LYS A 9 53.60 -54.69 -28.66
CA LYS A 9 54.90 -54.16 -28.10
C LYS A 9 55.63 -52.98 -28.85
N PHE A 10 56.61 -52.21 -28.32
CA PHE A 10 57.18 -51.81 -27.00
C PHE A 10 58.25 -50.69 -27.24
N PRO A 11 58.95 -50.07 -26.25
CA PRO A 11 58.72 -49.91 -24.80
C PRO A 11 58.84 -48.43 -24.30
N ILE A 12 58.65 -48.20 -22.98
CA ILE A 12 59.07 -46.98 -22.26
C ILE A 12 60.11 -47.38 -21.18
N ARG A 13 61.07 -46.50 -20.83
CA ARG A 13 62.07 -46.74 -19.77
C ARG A 13 62.01 -45.72 -18.62
N LYS A 14 62.37 -46.20 -17.43
CA LYS A 14 62.41 -45.50 -16.13
C LYS A 14 63.49 -44.41 -16.06
N LEU A 15 63.32 -43.46 -15.13
CA LEU A 15 64.20 -43.38 -13.96
C LEU A 15 63.47 -42.78 -12.73
N ALA A 16 63.84 -43.21 -11.52
CA ALA A 16 63.34 -42.69 -10.23
C ALA A 16 64.29 -43.09 -9.08
N ILE A 17 64.63 -42.13 -8.22
CA ILE A 17 65.47 -42.22 -6.99
C ILE A 17 64.99 -41.05 -6.08
N GLY A 18 64.94 -41.08 -4.75
CA GLY A 18 65.42 -42.04 -3.73
C GLY A 18 66.16 -41.28 -2.62
N VAL A 19 65.99 -41.65 -1.34
CA VAL A 19 66.34 -40.83 -0.15
C VAL A 19 67.43 -41.52 0.73
N VAL A 20 67.70 -40.97 1.93
CA VAL A 20 68.43 -41.51 3.12
C VAL A 20 69.99 -41.33 3.16
N PRO A 21 70.72 -41.43 4.31
CA PRO A 21 71.20 -40.23 5.05
C PRO A 21 72.68 -40.24 5.61
N LEU A 22 72.94 -39.33 6.58
CA LEU A 22 73.90 -39.39 7.75
C LEU A 22 75.29 -38.66 7.73
N SER A 23 75.34 -37.53 8.46
CA SER A 23 76.26 -37.19 9.59
C SER A 23 77.79 -36.91 9.48
N VAL A 24 78.25 -36.02 10.39
CA VAL A 24 79.62 -35.73 10.89
C VAL A 24 80.58 -34.95 9.96
N GLY A 25 81.44 -34.12 10.55
CA GLY A 25 82.53 -33.37 9.89
C GLY A 25 83.61 -32.93 10.90
N LEU A 26 84.62 -32.15 10.49
CA LEU A 26 85.58 -31.49 11.40
C LEU A 26 86.27 -30.25 10.80
N ALA A 27 86.89 -29.47 11.70
CA ALA A 27 87.51 -28.14 11.55
C ALA A 27 88.52 -27.92 10.40
N LEU A 28 88.76 -26.62 10.08
CA LEU A 28 90.10 -26.00 10.12
C LEU A 28 90.06 -24.45 10.18
N THR A 29 91.21 -23.84 10.46
CA THR A 29 91.41 -22.48 11.01
C THR A 29 91.44 -21.32 9.99
N GLN A 30 91.30 -20.07 10.49
CA GLN A 30 91.54 -18.81 9.76
C GLN A 30 92.97 -18.70 9.16
N PRO A 31 93.19 -17.78 8.20
CA PRO A 31 93.94 -16.57 8.57
C PRO A 31 93.47 -15.23 7.93
N ALA A 32 93.26 -14.24 8.80
CA ALA A 32 93.74 -12.84 8.76
C ALA A 32 94.09 -12.08 7.43
N ILE A 33 93.47 -10.89 7.30
CA ILE A 33 94.06 -9.58 6.90
C ILE A 33 94.43 -9.33 5.40
N LEU A 34 93.75 -8.37 4.73
CA LEU A 34 94.21 -6.96 4.60
C LEU A 34 93.19 -6.03 3.90
N ASN A 35 93.16 -4.74 4.27
CA ASN A 35 92.32 -3.69 3.66
C ASN A 35 92.76 -3.27 2.24
N LYS A 36 91.77 -2.92 1.39
CA LYS A 36 91.85 -1.69 0.57
C LYS A 36 90.49 -1.18 0.07
N THR A 37 90.32 0.13 0.09
CA THR A 37 89.07 0.84 -0.21
C THR A 37 88.84 1.04 -1.70
N ILE A 38 87.67 0.64 -2.21
CA ILE A 38 86.98 1.29 -3.33
C ILE A 38 85.51 1.40 -2.96
N ALA A 39 84.92 2.59 -3.08
CA ALA A 39 83.49 2.80 -2.87
C ALA A 39 82.75 2.69 -4.22
N LEU A 40 81.72 1.85 -4.26
CA LEU A 40 80.68 1.85 -5.29
C LEU A 40 79.33 1.68 -4.60
N ALA A 41 78.33 2.45 -5.00
CA ALA A 41 77.06 2.54 -4.30
C ALA A 41 76.04 1.53 -4.83
N SER A 42 75.30 0.87 -3.92
CA SER A 42 74.19 -0.02 -4.28
C SER A 42 73.08 -0.07 -3.22
N ASN A 43 72.81 1.05 -2.52
CA ASN A 43 71.64 1.16 -1.62
C ASN A 43 70.36 1.52 -2.41
N VAL A 44 70.02 0.68 -3.39
CA VAL A 44 68.76 0.77 -4.13
C VAL A 44 67.70 -0.06 -3.39
N SER A 45 67.24 0.45 -2.25
CA SER A 45 65.99 -0.04 -1.64
C SER A 45 64.85 0.36 -2.57
N ALA A 46 64.12 -0.60 -3.12
CA ALA A 46 63.30 -0.38 -4.31
C ALA A 46 61.81 -0.67 -4.11
N GLU A 47 61.08 0.28 -3.52
CA GLU A 47 59.69 0.49 -3.95
C GLU A 47 59.61 1.51 -5.10
N THR A 48 60.38 2.60 -4.99
CA THR A 48 60.44 3.66 -6.01
C THR A 48 61.66 3.54 -6.93
N GLY A 49 62.69 2.79 -6.51
CA GLY A 49 63.99 2.71 -7.18
C GLY A 49 64.85 3.98 -7.04
N LEU A 50 64.38 4.99 -6.30
CA LEU A 50 65.10 6.24 -6.07
C LEU A 50 66.25 6.05 -5.06
N GLN A 51 67.36 6.75 -5.29
CA GLN A 51 68.46 6.78 -4.32
C GLN A 51 68.07 7.64 -3.10
N GLY A 52 67.93 6.99 -1.95
CA GLY A 52 67.67 7.66 -0.67
C GLY A 52 68.70 8.74 -0.37
N ASN A 53 68.23 9.94 0.00
CA ASN A 53 69.04 11.13 0.20
C ASN A 53 68.82 11.84 1.54
N ILE A 54 67.97 11.30 2.42
CA ILE A 54 67.70 11.81 3.78
C ILE A 54 67.82 10.69 4.80
N SER A 55 68.55 10.91 5.89
CA SER A 55 68.73 9.90 6.96
C SER A 55 68.37 10.37 8.38
N SER A 56 67.77 11.56 8.56
CA SER A 56 67.46 12.09 9.90
C SER A 56 66.33 13.15 9.92
N GLU A 57 65.73 13.34 11.11
CA GLU A 57 64.72 14.38 11.41
C GLU A 57 65.25 15.78 11.09
N GLN A 58 66.51 16.07 11.43
CA GLN A 58 67.15 17.36 11.18
C GLN A 58 67.29 17.62 9.68
N GLU A 59 67.81 16.65 8.93
CA GLU A 59 68.02 16.78 7.49
C GLU A 59 66.70 16.90 6.72
N LEU A 60 65.66 16.16 7.12
CA LEU A 60 64.31 16.30 6.58
C LEU A 60 63.78 17.72 6.78
N ASN A 61 63.88 18.24 8.02
CA ASN A 61 63.45 19.60 8.34
C ASN A 61 64.25 20.68 7.58
N ASP A 62 65.56 20.53 7.43
CA ASP A 62 66.39 21.54 6.75
C ASP A 62 66.19 21.52 5.23
N ARG A 63 65.96 20.35 4.62
CA ARG A 63 65.54 20.25 3.21
C ARG A 63 64.15 20.82 2.95
N ILE A 64 63.21 20.69 3.89
CA ILE A 64 61.90 21.36 3.83
C ILE A 64 62.07 22.89 3.94
N LYS A 65 62.83 23.40 4.92
CA LYS A 65 63.09 24.85 5.08
C LYS A 65 63.76 25.49 3.86
N SER A 66 64.60 24.73 3.14
CA SER A 66 65.26 25.17 1.90
C SER A 66 64.43 24.95 0.63
N ASN A 67 63.16 24.51 0.76
CA ASN A 67 62.23 24.23 -0.34
C ASN A 67 62.79 23.23 -1.37
N ALA A 68 63.48 22.18 -0.90
CA ALA A 68 63.91 21.08 -1.76
C ALA A 68 62.69 20.38 -2.37
N GLN A 69 62.69 20.16 -3.69
CA GLN A 69 61.50 19.70 -4.40
C GLN A 69 61.28 18.17 -4.33
N ASN A 70 62.35 17.38 -4.16
CA ASN A 70 62.28 15.92 -4.12
C ASN A 70 63.15 15.38 -2.96
N LEU A 71 62.49 14.95 -1.90
CA LEU A 71 63.05 14.38 -0.68
C LEU A 71 62.87 12.87 -0.73
N VAL A 72 63.93 12.08 -0.50
CA VAL A 72 63.87 10.61 -0.57
C VAL A 72 64.45 10.02 0.71
N LEU A 73 63.66 9.29 1.49
CA LEU A 73 64.14 8.69 2.73
C LEU A 73 65.12 7.52 2.45
N SER A 74 66.06 7.31 3.35
CA SER A 74 67.04 6.21 3.32
C SER A 74 66.98 5.29 4.54
N ASN A 75 66.14 5.63 5.53
CA ASN A 75 65.91 4.90 6.76
C ASN A 75 64.55 5.29 7.38
N ASN A 76 64.11 4.52 8.38
CA ASN A 76 63.03 4.95 9.27
C ASN A 76 63.52 6.11 10.15
N ILE A 77 62.70 7.16 10.29
CA ILE A 77 63.06 8.38 11.02
C ILE A 77 62.13 8.56 12.22
N ASN A 78 62.70 8.59 13.42
CA ASN A 78 62.00 8.97 14.64
C ASN A 78 61.83 10.49 14.71
N ILE A 79 60.59 10.96 14.83
CA ILE A 79 60.19 12.37 14.90
C ILE A 79 59.91 12.75 16.36
N LYS A 80 60.56 13.80 16.84
CA LYS A 80 60.46 14.34 18.21
C LYS A 80 59.76 15.70 18.23
N ASN A 81 59.85 16.44 17.14
CA ASN A 81 59.28 17.78 16.98
C ASN A 81 58.38 17.80 15.73
N THR A 82 57.31 18.61 15.75
CA THR A 82 56.44 18.78 14.59
C THR A 82 57.24 19.22 13.36
N ILE A 83 57.18 18.44 12.29
CA ILE A 83 57.65 18.85 10.97
C ILE A 83 56.68 19.92 10.46
N ASN A 84 57.16 21.16 10.33
CA ASN A 84 56.35 22.29 9.90
C ASN A 84 56.57 22.56 8.41
N ILE A 85 55.53 22.38 7.60
CA ILE A 85 55.53 22.63 6.15
C ILE A 85 54.68 23.87 5.88
N SER A 86 55.31 24.96 5.48
CA SER A 86 54.64 26.25 5.21
C SER A 86 54.22 26.40 3.75
N SER A 87 53.46 27.45 3.46
CA SER A 87 53.02 27.84 2.10
C SER A 87 54.16 28.20 1.13
N ALA A 88 55.39 28.32 1.61
CA ALA A 88 56.57 28.42 0.75
C ALA A 88 56.99 27.06 0.16
N PHE A 89 56.59 25.94 0.77
CA PHE A 89 56.95 24.61 0.33
C PHE A 89 56.00 24.08 -0.75
N ASN A 90 56.61 23.60 -1.83
CA ASN A 90 55.99 22.77 -2.84
C ASN A 90 56.95 21.60 -3.10
N GLY A 91 56.50 20.35 -3.08
CA GLY A 91 57.41 19.23 -3.32
C GLY A 91 56.91 17.86 -2.90
N LYS A 92 57.81 16.87 -3.05
CA LYS A 92 57.53 15.46 -2.81
C LYS A 92 58.44 14.86 -1.74
N ILE A 93 57.85 14.06 -0.86
CA ILE A 93 58.53 13.27 0.16
C ILE A 93 58.28 11.79 -0.17
N HIS A 94 59.25 11.17 -0.84
CA HIS A 94 59.26 9.75 -1.14
C HIS A 94 59.77 8.98 0.09
N GLY A 95 58.88 8.24 0.75
CA GLY A 95 59.24 7.36 1.85
C GLY A 95 60.06 6.16 1.40
N ASN A 96 59.85 5.69 0.16
CA ASN A 96 60.55 4.55 -0.44
C ASN A 96 60.51 3.27 0.45
N GLY A 97 59.36 3.01 1.07
CA GLY A 97 59.15 1.91 2.02
C GLY A 97 59.58 2.21 3.47
N TYR A 98 60.07 3.41 3.76
CA TYR A 98 60.43 3.84 5.12
C TYR A 98 59.32 4.65 5.81
N SER A 99 59.40 4.69 7.13
CA SER A 99 58.45 5.35 8.03
C SER A 99 58.98 6.65 8.62
N LEU A 100 58.10 7.63 8.76
CA LEU A 100 58.22 8.72 9.73
C LEU A 100 57.41 8.32 10.96
N LYS A 101 58.07 8.17 12.12
CA LYS A 101 57.43 7.66 13.33
C LYS A 101 57.53 8.66 14.48
N LEU A 102 56.38 9.05 15.03
CA LEU A 102 56.31 9.90 16.21
C LEU A 102 56.83 9.17 17.45
N VAL A 103 57.74 9.81 18.20
CA VAL A 103 58.30 9.32 19.47
C VAL A 103 58.19 10.34 20.61
N THR A 104 57.30 11.32 20.48
CA THR A 104 57.05 12.35 21.50
C THR A 104 55.55 12.65 21.54
N PRO A 105 54.91 12.63 22.73
CA PRO A 105 53.45 12.61 22.83
C PRO A 105 52.79 13.99 22.65
N ASN A 106 51.50 13.95 22.34
CA ASN A 106 50.56 15.08 22.34
C ASN A 106 50.86 16.21 21.34
N ILE A 107 51.53 15.89 20.22
CA ILE A 107 51.78 16.83 19.11
C ILE A 107 51.23 16.28 17.78
N ASP A 108 51.07 17.18 16.82
CA ASP A 108 50.99 16.81 15.40
C ASP A 108 52.42 16.47 14.91
N MET A 109 52.60 15.32 14.24
CA MET A 109 53.90 14.89 13.72
C MET A 109 54.28 15.70 12.48
N VAL A 110 53.34 15.90 11.56
CA VAL A 110 53.48 16.80 10.41
C VAL A 110 52.35 17.82 10.44
N SER A 111 52.69 19.10 10.31
CA SER A 111 51.73 20.21 10.17
C SER A 111 51.96 20.91 8.83
N VAL A 112 50.98 20.84 7.94
CA VAL A 112 50.96 21.52 6.64
C VAL A 112 50.06 22.75 6.73
N ASN A 113 50.63 23.91 6.45
CA ASN A 113 50.02 25.22 6.62
C ASN A 113 50.17 26.03 5.33
N GLY A 114 49.20 25.89 4.42
CA GLY A 114 49.16 26.48 3.08
C GLY A 114 50.14 25.92 2.04
N GLY A 115 50.92 24.87 2.36
CA GLY A 115 51.88 24.25 1.42
C GLY A 115 51.24 23.22 0.48
N ASN A 116 51.95 22.88 -0.61
CA ASN A 116 51.61 21.75 -1.48
C ASN A 116 52.57 20.59 -1.24
N VAL A 117 52.05 19.39 -0.97
CA VAL A 117 52.86 18.21 -0.62
C VAL A 117 52.34 16.96 -1.30
N THR A 118 53.22 16.19 -1.92
CA THR A 118 53.00 14.76 -2.17
C THR A 118 53.81 13.90 -1.21
N PHE A 119 53.17 13.02 -0.46
CA PHE A 119 53.80 11.86 0.17
C PHE A 119 53.65 10.64 -0.75
N ASP A 120 54.72 9.88 -0.94
CA ASP A 120 54.76 8.75 -1.89
C ASP A 120 55.52 7.56 -1.29
N SER A 121 54.90 6.38 -1.20
CA SER A 121 55.49 5.17 -0.57
C SER A 121 56.05 5.43 0.85
N VAL A 122 55.29 6.11 1.72
CA VAL A 122 55.69 6.42 3.11
C VAL A 122 54.69 5.91 4.14
N THR A 123 55.17 5.50 5.31
CA THR A 123 54.33 5.28 6.50
C THR A 123 54.44 6.47 7.45
N LEU A 124 53.31 7.11 7.76
CA LEU A 124 53.18 8.13 8.81
C LEU A 124 52.61 7.47 10.07
N ASP A 125 53.48 7.17 11.04
CA ASP A 125 53.14 6.39 12.25
C ASP A 125 53.03 7.30 13.48
N GLY A 126 51.81 7.52 13.96
CA GLY A 126 51.50 8.36 15.14
C GLY A 126 51.90 7.75 16.48
N GLY A 127 52.34 6.49 16.48
CA GLY A 127 52.87 5.80 17.65
C GLY A 127 51.89 5.64 18.83
N ASP A 128 50.58 5.74 18.58
CA ASP A 128 49.50 5.84 19.56
C ASP A 128 49.53 7.11 20.45
N ILE A 129 50.46 8.04 20.21
CA ILE A 129 50.79 9.15 21.12
C ILE A 129 50.56 10.55 20.54
N GLY A 130 50.28 10.67 19.24
CA GLY A 130 49.94 11.94 18.60
C GLY A 130 49.46 11.77 17.16
N ARG A 131 49.17 12.88 16.48
CA ARG A 131 48.48 12.87 15.19
C ARG A 131 49.50 12.81 14.05
N PRO A 132 49.44 11.83 13.14
CA PRO A 132 50.34 11.76 11.98
C PRO A 132 50.36 13.03 11.12
N LEU A 133 49.20 13.63 10.86
CA LEU A 133 49.07 14.72 9.88
C LEU A 133 48.00 15.75 10.25
N ALA A 134 48.36 17.03 10.27
CA ALA A 134 47.45 18.17 10.35
C ALA A 134 47.60 19.06 9.10
N ILE A 135 46.49 19.53 8.55
CA ILE A 135 46.41 20.23 7.26
C ILE A 135 45.52 21.47 7.41
N SER A 136 46.02 22.65 7.04
CA SER A 136 45.37 23.93 7.31
C SER A 136 45.67 25.03 6.27
N ASN A 137 44.79 26.03 6.22
CA ASN A 137 44.98 27.32 5.52
C ASN A 137 45.29 27.21 4.02
N ASN A 138 44.38 26.60 3.26
CA ASN A 138 44.48 26.34 1.81
C ASN A 138 45.68 25.46 1.41
N ALA A 139 46.11 24.55 2.29
CA ALA A 139 47.07 23.51 1.92
C ALA A 139 46.47 22.50 0.94
N ASP A 140 47.34 21.84 0.15
CA ASP A 140 46.95 20.81 -0.80
C ASP A 140 47.89 19.60 -0.64
N VAL A 141 47.37 18.52 -0.04
CA VAL A 141 48.17 17.35 0.35
C VAL A 141 47.66 16.10 -0.35
N THR A 142 48.55 15.44 -1.09
CA THR A 142 48.33 14.11 -1.66
C THR A 142 49.18 13.08 -0.91
N LEU A 143 48.59 11.95 -0.56
CA LEU A 143 49.31 10.72 -0.18
C LEU A 143 49.08 9.66 -1.26
N LYS A 144 50.17 9.03 -1.71
CA LYS A 144 50.17 7.98 -2.72
C LYS A 144 50.89 6.74 -2.22
N LYS A 145 50.32 5.53 -2.40
CA LYS A 145 50.92 4.26 -1.97
C LYS A 145 51.40 4.26 -0.51
N SER A 146 50.70 5.00 0.34
CA SER A 146 51.18 5.37 1.68
C SER A 146 50.28 4.80 2.77
N THR A 147 50.73 4.88 4.02
CA THR A 147 49.96 4.42 5.18
C THR A 147 50.00 5.47 6.26
N ILE A 148 48.83 5.83 6.80
CA ILE A 148 48.68 6.62 8.01
C ILE A 148 48.23 5.65 9.11
N GLN A 149 49.05 5.44 10.14
CA GLN A 149 48.78 4.42 11.15
C GLN A 149 48.93 4.90 12.59
N ARG A 150 48.15 4.29 13.50
CA ARG A 150 48.24 4.47 14.96
C ARG A 150 48.17 5.93 15.41
N GLY A 151 47.32 6.70 14.76
CA GLY A 151 47.10 8.11 15.06
C GLY A 151 46.26 8.33 16.31
N ASN A 152 46.58 9.40 17.04
CA ASN A 152 45.88 9.87 18.23
C ASN A 152 45.73 11.39 18.14
N THR A 153 44.58 11.96 18.51
CA THR A 153 44.40 13.44 18.52
C THR A 153 45.35 14.19 19.45
N GLY A 154 45.96 13.51 20.43
CA GLY A 154 46.94 14.07 21.35
C GLY A 154 46.35 15.22 22.18
N ASN A 155 46.70 16.45 21.81
CA ASN A 155 46.21 17.66 22.49
C ASN A 155 44.86 18.20 21.97
N GLN A 156 44.14 17.47 21.12
CA GLN A 156 42.86 17.87 20.51
C GLN A 156 41.78 16.78 20.66
N SER A 157 40.59 16.98 20.06
CA SER A 157 39.50 15.98 20.05
C SER A 157 39.09 15.47 18.66
N GLN A 158 39.56 16.06 17.56
CA GLN A 158 39.09 15.74 16.21
C GLN A 158 40.20 15.20 15.30
N GLY A 159 39.97 14.09 14.58
CA GLY A 159 40.91 13.53 13.61
C GLY A 159 42.07 12.79 14.28
N GLY A 160 41.95 11.48 14.45
CA GLY A 160 42.99 10.65 15.07
C GLY A 160 44.22 10.47 14.17
N GLY A 161 44.00 10.06 12.93
CA GLY A 161 45.04 9.96 11.90
C GLY A 161 45.32 11.31 11.22
N VAL A 162 44.25 11.98 10.78
CA VAL A 162 44.33 13.24 10.02
C VAL A 162 43.29 14.25 10.48
N PHE A 163 43.71 15.51 10.58
CA PHE A 163 42.82 16.67 10.71
C PHE A 163 43.05 17.60 9.51
N VAL A 164 42.02 17.82 8.70
CA VAL A 164 42.06 18.72 7.53
C VAL A 164 41.02 19.82 7.68
N ARG A 165 41.47 21.07 7.56
CA ARG A 165 40.63 22.26 7.72
C ARG A 165 40.91 23.30 6.64
N ASP A 166 39.87 23.86 6.03
CA ASP A 166 39.97 24.96 5.05
C ASP A 166 41.02 24.63 3.95
N SER A 167 41.11 23.36 3.51
CA SER A 167 42.25 22.77 2.76
C SER A 167 41.84 21.51 1.98
N LYS A 168 42.78 20.92 1.22
CA LYS A 168 42.57 19.68 0.46
C LYS A 168 43.39 18.50 0.97
N LEU A 169 42.81 17.30 0.88
CA LEU A 169 43.45 16.01 1.13
C LEU A 169 43.04 14.99 0.07
N LYS A 170 44.02 14.39 -0.61
CA LYS A 170 43.82 13.25 -1.52
C LYS A 170 44.58 12.03 -1.04
N LEU A 171 43.90 10.88 -0.99
CA LEU A 171 44.46 9.56 -0.73
C LEU A 171 44.32 8.72 -2.01
N ASP A 172 45.46 8.26 -2.54
CA ASP A 172 45.59 7.54 -3.81
C ASP A 172 46.31 6.21 -3.51
N ASN A 173 45.59 5.09 -3.53
CA ASN A 173 46.08 3.79 -3.06
C ASN A 173 46.74 3.91 -1.67
N THR A 174 46.02 4.43 -0.69
CA THR A 174 46.58 4.80 0.62
C THR A 174 45.69 4.32 1.76
N SER A 175 46.27 3.70 2.78
CA SER A 175 45.54 3.25 3.97
C SER A 175 45.56 4.29 5.09
N VAL A 176 44.44 4.42 5.80
CA VAL A 176 44.36 5.08 7.11
C VAL A 176 43.85 4.04 8.10
N GLN A 177 44.67 3.66 9.08
CA GLN A 177 44.40 2.50 9.94
C GLN A 177 44.79 2.73 11.41
N ASP A 178 44.22 1.92 12.30
CA ASP A 178 44.56 1.84 13.73
C ASP A 178 44.47 3.18 14.50
N SER A 179 43.83 4.18 13.90
CA SER A 179 43.82 5.57 14.37
C SER A 179 42.50 5.90 15.07
N LYS A 180 42.59 6.73 16.11
CA LYS A 180 41.49 7.04 17.02
C LYS A 180 41.54 8.49 17.49
N ALA A 181 40.41 9.18 17.40
CA ALA A 181 40.28 10.56 17.88
C ALA A 181 39.92 10.56 19.36
N VAL A 182 40.83 10.92 20.27
CA VAL A 182 40.64 10.82 21.74
C VAL A 182 39.98 12.07 22.32
N LYS A 183 39.04 11.92 23.27
CA LYS A 183 38.50 13.05 24.04
C LYS A 183 39.62 13.70 24.84
N LYS A 184 39.93 14.97 24.56
CA LYS A 184 40.96 15.73 25.30
C LYS A 184 40.70 15.76 26.81
N ALA A 185 41.68 15.36 27.61
CA ALA A 185 41.58 15.35 29.06
C ALA A 185 41.18 16.72 29.63
N GLY A 186 40.24 16.74 30.58
CA GLY A 186 39.71 17.96 31.21
C GLY A 186 38.68 18.73 30.37
N THR A 187 38.29 18.26 29.19
CA THR A 187 37.15 18.83 28.45
C THR A 187 35.81 18.32 28.98
N PRO A 188 34.72 19.11 28.91
CA PRO A 188 33.39 18.68 29.36
C PRO A 188 32.82 17.55 28.50
N ASP A 189 31.76 16.91 28.97
CA ASP A 189 31.23 15.67 28.38
C ASP A 189 30.44 15.87 27.08
N ASP A 190 30.20 17.13 26.68
CA ASP A 190 29.67 17.50 25.37
C ASP A 190 30.76 17.60 24.28
N VAL A 191 32.05 17.62 24.63
CA VAL A 191 33.15 17.65 23.67
C VAL A 191 33.39 16.26 23.08
N ARG A 192 32.94 16.10 21.84
CA ARG A 192 32.95 14.84 21.10
C ARG A 192 34.31 14.53 20.46
N PRO A 193 34.86 13.33 20.71
CA PRO A 193 35.86 12.71 19.84
C PRO A 193 35.31 12.38 18.46
N ASP A 194 35.75 13.08 17.42
CA ASP A 194 35.17 12.98 16.07
C ASP A 194 36.20 12.63 14.99
N GLY A 195 35.84 11.77 14.03
CA GLY A 195 36.72 11.39 12.92
C GLY A 195 37.88 10.51 13.36
N GLY A 196 37.62 9.22 13.64
CA GLY A 196 38.62 8.28 14.18
C GLY A 196 39.89 8.21 13.32
N GLY A 197 39.72 7.96 12.02
CA GLY A 197 40.77 8.14 11.01
C GLY A 197 40.95 9.61 10.61
N ILE A 198 39.91 10.23 10.03
CA ILE A 198 39.97 11.57 9.41
C ILE A 198 38.86 12.48 9.95
N TYR A 199 39.21 13.72 10.30
CA TYR A 199 38.24 14.81 10.50
C TYR A 199 38.45 15.91 9.45
N ALA A 200 37.38 16.29 8.77
CA ALA A 200 37.38 17.26 7.68
C ALA A 200 36.41 18.42 7.96
N TYR A 201 36.91 19.66 7.95
CA TYR A 201 36.13 20.88 8.22
C TYR A 201 36.31 21.89 7.09
N ASN A 202 35.24 22.21 6.36
CA ASN A 202 35.30 23.07 5.16
C ASN A 202 36.43 22.67 4.21
N ALA A 203 36.52 21.37 3.91
CA ALA A 203 37.66 20.76 3.22
C ALA A 203 37.24 19.96 1.99
N GLU A 204 38.18 19.76 1.06
CA GLU A 204 38.02 18.85 -0.08
C GLU A 204 38.79 17.56 0.19
N LEU A 205 38.08 16.45 0.38
CA LEU A 205 38.61 15.13 0.69
C LEU A 205 38.36 14.18 -0.49
N THR A 206 39.41 13.52 -0.98
CA THR A 206 39.33 12.52 -2.06
C THR A 206 40.00 11.21 -1.64
N LEU A 207 39.30 10.08 -1.79
CA LEU A 207 39.83 8.72 -1.66
C LEU A 207 39.64 7.97 -2.98
N GLU A 208 40.72 7.39 -3.51
CA GLU A 208 40.71 6.68 -4.80
C GLU A 208 41.72 5.53 -4.88
N ASN A 209 41.59 4.71 -5.93
CA ASN A 209 42.56 3.71 -6.40
C ASN A 209 42.97 2.65 -5.35
N LYS A 210 42.01 1.99 -4.70
CA LYS A 210 42.22 1.00 -3.62
C LYS A 210 42.77 1.61 -2.34
N SER A 211 42.27 2.80 -2.00
CA SER A 211 42.47 3.36 -0.66
C SER A 211 41.66 2.59 0.38
N GLU A 212 42.14 2.56 1.62
CA GLU A 212 41.50 1.79 2.70
C GLU A 212 41.37 2.59 3.99
N VAL A 213 40.29 2.34 4.74
CA VAL A 213 40.01 3.01 6.01
C VAL A 213 39.63 1.96 7.06
N LEU A 214 40.48 1.79 8.08
CA LEU A 214 40.35 0.77 9.14
C LEU A 214 40.62 1.36 10.55
N ASN A 215 39.70 2.18 11.07
CA ASN A 215 39.89 3.00 12.27
C ASN A 215 38.78 2.78 13.31
N ASN A 216 38.82 3.47 14.46
CA ASN A 216 37.76 3.37 15.47
C ASN A 216 37.52 4.66 16.27
N THR A 217 36.25 4.96 16.60
CA THR A 217 35.87 6.08 17.47
C THR A 217 36.01 5.74 18.97
N LEU A 218 37.19 5.22 19.34
CA LEU A 218 37.75 5.07 20.70
C LEU A 218 37.46 3.87 21.60
N VAL A 219 38.35 3.80 22.61
CA VAL A 219 38.08 3.41 24.01
C VAL A 219 37.60 4.65 24.80
N ASP A 220 36.46 4.55 25.49
CA ASP A 220 35.87 5.54 26.41
C ASP A 220 35.33 6.86 25.79
N GLY A 221 34.74 6.78 24.58
CA GLY A 221 34.26 7.94 23.80
C GLY A 221 32.74 8.10 23.62
N HIS A 222 32.34 9.28 23.12
CA HIS A 222 31.01 9.58 22.55
C HIS A 222 31.29 10.41 21.29
N GLY A 223 31.04 9.88 20.08
CA GLY A 223 31.72 10.37 18.89
C GLY A 223 31.21 9.86 17.55
N ASN A 224 31.34 10.68 16.51
CA ASN A 224 30.82 10.41 15.17
C ASN A 224 31.94 10.18 14.14
N GLY A 225 31.67 9.35 13.13
CA GLY A 225 32.57 9.09 12.01
C GLY A 225 33.81 8.26 12.38
N GLY A 226 33.64 6.95 12.57
CA GLY A 226 34.75 6.08 13.03
C GLY A 226 35.90 5.96 12.05
N GLY A 227 35.60 5.93 10.75
CA GLY A 227 36.58 6.19 9.70
C GLY A 227 36.78 7.69 9.49
N ILE A 228 35.71 8.38 9.11
CA ILE A 228 35.72 9.77 8.63
C ILE A 228 34.53 10.56 9.22
N HIS A 229 34.77 11.78 9.69
CA HIS A 229 33.74 12.79 9.96
C HIS A 229 34.03 14.00 9.06
N ALA A 230 33.08 14.41 8.21
CA ALA A 230 33.20 15.61 7.37
C ALA A 230 32.04 16.58 7.62
N THR A 231 32.37 17.85 7.89
CA THR A 231 31.43 18.87 8.34
C THR A 231 31.66 20.21 7.64
N LYS A 232 30.71 21.15 7.82
CA LYS A 232 30.76 22.55 7.38
C LYS A 232 31.07 22.68 5.89
N ASP A 233 30.09 22.40 5.04
CA ASP A 233 30.15 22.57 3.58
C ASP A 233 31.30 21.82 2.86
N SER A 234 31.88 20.80 3.53
CA SER A 234 32.95 19.97 2.98
C SER A 234 32.52 19.21 1.72
N LYS A 235 33.49 18.81 0.90
CA LYS A 235 33.29 17.99 -0.30
C LYS A 235 34.07 16.70 -0.16
N VAL A 236 33.37 15.57 -0.09
CA VAL A 236 33.96 14.23 0.06
C VAL A 236 33.71 13.42 -1.21
N LYS A 237 34.77 12.94 -1.84
CA LYS A 237 34.74 12.04 -3.00
C LYS A 237 35.43 10.73 -2.65
N ILE A 238 34.75 9.61 -2.87
CA ILE A 238 35.21 8.27 -2.54
C ILE A 238 34.99 7.38 -3.77
N SER A 239 36.04 6.70 -4.22
CA SER A 239 36.05 5.80 -5.38
C SER A 239 36.96 4.61 -5.10
N ASP A 240 36.63 3.40 -5.55
CA ASP A 240 37.49 2.19 -5.41
C ASP A 240 38.12 2.09 -4.02
N THR A 241 37.31 2.19 -2.95
CA THR A 241 37.77 2.34 -1.56
C THR A 241 37.10 1.30 -0.65
N THR A 242 37.87 0.74 0.29
CA THR A 242 37.37 -0.24 1.26
C THR A 242 37.34 0.32 2.68
N PHE A 243 36.17 0.28 3.31
CA PHE A 243 35.97 0.59 4.73
C PHE A 243 35.74 -0.72 5.50
N SER A 244 36.61 -1.03 6.46
CA SER A 244 36.54 -2.27 7.25
C SER A 244 36.80 -1.99 8.72
N GLY A 245 36.02 -2.61 9.63
CA GLY A 245 36.26 -2.49 11.07
C GLY A 245 35.89 -1.15 11.71
N ASN A 246 35.47 -0.15 10.92
CA ASN A 246 35.11 1.18 11.43
C ASN A 246 33.82 1.14 12.26
N HIS A 247 33.91 1.54 13.52
CA HIS A 247 32.83 1.55 14.50
C HIS A 247 32.93 2.75 15.44
N ALA A 248 31.80 3.11 16.06
CA ALA A 248 31.74 4.03 17.18
C ALA A 248 31.78 3.27 18.53
N PHE A 249 32.13 3.95 19.61
CA PHE A 249 32.47 3.31 20.89
C PHE A 249 31.44 2.29 21.43
N ALA A 250 30.15 2.67 21.49
CA ALA A 250 29.12 1.82 22.10
C ALA A 250 27.70 2.18 21.63
N VAL A 251 26.80 1.20 21.70
CA VAL A 251 25.35 1.40 21.53
C VAL A 251 24.76 1.91 22.86
N LYS A 252 24.31 3.17 22.91
CA LYS A 252 23.77 3.85 24.11
C LYS A 252 22.91 5.06 23.70
N ASP A 253 22.08 5.62 24.57
CA ASP A 253 21.14 6.73 24.25
C ASP A 253 21.79 8.11 23.99
N GLU A 254 22.97 8.14 23.38
CA GLU A 254 23.72 9.34 23.04
C GLU A 254 24.34 9.18 21.65
N ALA A 255 24.13 10.18 20.77
CA ALA A 255 24.45 10.08 19.35
C ALA A 255 25.91 9.61 19.11
N ASN A 256 26.05 8.46 18.46
CA ASN A 256 27.30 7.81 18.06
C ASN A 256 27.10 7.38 16.59
N GLU A 257 27.38 8.28 15.66
CA GLU A 257 26.79 8.23 14.32
C GLU A 257 27.84 8.01 13.23
N GLY A 258 27.51 7.21 12.22
CA GLY A 258 28.40 6.94 11.09
C GLY A 258 29.57 6.04 11.49
N GLY A 259 29.34 4.73 11.52
CA GLY A 259 30.37 3.75 11.89
C GLY A 259 31.63 3.89 11.04
N ALA A 260 31.47 3.99 9.71
CA ALA A 260 32.56 4.35 8.80
C ALA A 260 32.61 5.85 8.48
N LEU A 261 31.47 6.50 8.21
CA LEU A 261 31.40 7.87 7.71
C LEU A 261 30.23 8.65 8.32
N PHE A 262 30.50 9.84 8.84
CA PHE A 262 29.49 10.83 9.22
C PHE A 262 29.67 12.11 8.37
N VAL A 263 28.58 12.61 7.77
CA VAL A 263 28.59 13.86 6.99
C VAL A 263 27.46 14.81 7.40
N ASP A 264 27.79 16.05 7.74
CA ASP A 264 26.77 17.01 8.17
C ASP A 264 26.99 18.47 7.72
N ASN A 265 26.05 19.35 8.08
CA ASN A 265 26.16 20.80 7.96
C ASN A 265 26.56 21.29 6.56
N GLY A 266 25.77 20.96 5.55
CA GLY A 266 25.97 21.36 4.15
C GLY A 266 26.96 20.51 3.35
N THR A 267 27.60 19.52 3.99
CA THR A 267 28.58 18.64 3.36
C THR A 267 27.99 17.86 2.17
N LYS A 268 28.82 17.68 1.14
CA LYS A 268 28.49 16.96 -0.09
C LYS A 268 29.33 15.69 -0.20
N LEU A 269 28.67 14.56 -0.43
CA LEU A 269 29.27 13.24 -0.48
C LEU A 269 29.02 12.57 -1.84
N GLU A 270 30.09 12.13 -2.49
CA GLU A 270 30.07 11.26 -3.66
C GLU A 270 30.80 9.96 -3.32
N VAL A 271 30.15 8.82 -3.50
CA VAL A 271 30.70 7.47 -3.29
C VAL A 271 30.47 6.63 -4.54
N SER A 272 31.50 5.91 -4.97
CA SER A 272 31.51 5.10 -6.18
C SER A 272 32.36 3.85 -5.98
N ASP A 273 31.97 2.72 -6.58
CA ASP A 273 32.80 1.52 -6.77
C ASP A 273 33.46 0.98 -5.46
N SER A 274 32.81 1.18 -4.31
CA SER A 274 33.40 1.03 -2.98
C SER A 274 32.74 -0.08 -2.15
N THR A 275 33.42 -0.53 -1.10
CA THR A 275 32.90 -1.56 -0.18
C THR A 275 32.92 -1.09 1.27
N PHE A 276 31.79 -1.23 1.96
CA PHE A 276 31.67 -1.02 3.41
C PHE A 276 31.37 -2.35 4.10
N ASN A 277 32.38 -2.88 4.80
CA ASN A 277 32.22 -4.00 5.72
C ASN A 277 31.87 -3.42 7.09
N VAL A 278 30.57 -3.41 7.42
CA VAL A 278 30.02 -2.76 8.61
C VAL A 278 30.50 -3.50 9.87
N ALA A 279 30.97 -2.75 10.85
CA ALA A 279 31.39 -3.30 12.15
C ALA A 279 30.30 -3.12 13.22
N LYS A 280 30.42 -3.88 14.31
CA LYS A 280 29.55 -3.77 15.49
C LYS A 280 29.84 -2.49 16.28
N SER A 281 28.81 -1.93 16.90
CA SER A 281 28.79 -0.68 17.70
C SER A 281 28.66 0.60 16.88
N PHE A 282 27.42 1.07 16.77
CA PHE A 282 27.02 2.42 16.38
C PHE A 282 25.59 2.66 16.85
N ASN A 283 25.11 3.90 16.87
CA ASN A 283 23.68 4.17 17.03
C ASN A 283 22.99 4.20 15.67
N THR A 284 23.39 5.16 14.84
CA THR A 284 22.78 5.50 13.55
C THR A 284 23.81 5.40 12.44
N GLY A 285 23.50 4.63 11.39
CA GLY A 285 24.29 4.55 10.16
C GLY A 285 25.56 3.73 10.31
N GLY A 286 25.45 2.40 10.17
CA GLY A 286 26.59 1.50 10.37
C GLY A 286 27.74 1.70 9.38
N ALA A 287 27.43 2.08 8.14
CA ALA A 287 28.40 2.60 7.19
C ALA A 287 28.37 4.13 7.16
N ILE A 288 27.22 4.73 6.82
CA ILE A 288 27.07 6.17 6.56
C ILE A 288 25.93 6.74 7.39
N ALA A 289 26.15 7.84 8.11
CA ALA A 289 25.10 8.67 8.67
C ALA A 289 25.22 10.11 8.15
N MET A 290 24.08 10.76 7.86
CA MET A 290 24.07 12.13 7.35
C MET A 290 22.98 13.02 7.93
N ARG A 291 23.31 14.30 8.17
CA ARG A 291 22.42 15.32 8.75
C ARG A 291 22.56 16.67 8.02
N HIS A 292 21.49 17.19 7.44
CA HIS A 292 21.52 18.44 6.65
C HIS A 292 22.61 18.44 5.56
N ALA A 293 22.73 17.33 4.84
CA ALA A 293 23.78 17.06 3.86
C ALA A 293 23.19 16.58 2.52
N THR A 294 24.07 16.34 1.53
CA THR A 294 23.68 15.76 0.23
C THR A 294 24.62 14.62 -0.15
N ALA A 295 24.08 13.50 -0.62
CA ALA A 295 24.86 12.31 -0.95
C ALA A 295 24.45 11.64 -2.26
N THR A 296 25.43 11.12 -3.00
CA THR A 296 25.25 10.20 -4.12
C THR A 296 26.16 8.99 -3.95
N VAL A 297 25.57 7.80 -3.88
CA VAL A 297 26.24 6.51 -3.75
C VAL A 297 25.98 5.70 -5.02
N LYS A 298 27.02 5.12 -5.63
CA LYS A 298 26.95 4.33 -6.87
C LYS A 298 27.77 3.05 -6.77
N ASN A 299 27.30 1.96 -7.38
CA ASN A 299 28.04 0.69 -7.52
C ASN A 299 28.77 0.27 -6.23
N THR A 300 28.10 0.44 -5.08
CA THR A 300 28.71 0.28 -3.75
C THR A 300 28.12 -0.95 -3.06
N LYS A 301 28.98 -1.71 -2.39
CA LYS A 301 28.58 -2.87 -1.57
C LYS A 301 28.54 -2.50 -0.09
N PHE A 302 27.46 -2.87 0.58
CA PHE A 302 27.31 -2.82 2.03
C PHE A 302 27.16 -4.25 2.57
N ASP A 303 28.13 -4.69 3.37
CA ASP A 303 28.21 -6.02 3.97
C ASP A 303 27.97 -5.91 5.49
N ILE A 304 26.90 -6.53 5.97
CA ILE A 304 26.40 -6.39 7.36
C ILE A 304 26.22 -7.79 7.97
N ASN A 305 27.18 -8.68 7.75
CA ASN A 305 27.03 -10.10 8.06
C ASN A 305 27.69 -10.50 9.39
N ASN A 306 26.98 -11.30 10.19
CA ASN A 306 27.42 -11.94 11.44
C ASN A 306 27.74 -10.98 12.62
N LEU A 307 27.07 -9.83 12.70
CA LEU A 307 27.25 -8.85 13.79
C LEU A 307 26.38 -9.16 15.03
N GLY A 308 25.46 -10.12 14.91
CA GLY A 308 24.53 -10.54 15.95
C GLY A 308 23.46 -9.49 16.31
N ASP A 309 22.72 -9.75 17.37
CA ASP A 309 21.70 -8.84 17.88
C ASP A 309 22.30 -7.58 18.53
N ALA A 310 21.52 -6.50 18.47
CA ALA A 310 21.81 -5.17 19.02
C ALA A 310 23.20 -4.63 18.62
N TYR A 311 23.60 -4.82 17.36
CA TYR A 311 24.87 -4.29 16.85
C TYR A 311 24.82 -2.78 16.56
N GLY A 312 23.61 -2.23 16.38
CA GLY A 312 23.29 -0.81 16.35
C GLY A 312 21.78 -0.55 16.51
N ILE A 313 21.36 0.72 16.42
CA ILE A 313 19.95 1.15 16.65
C ILE A 313 19.17 1.26 15.34
N SER A 314 19.61 2.10 14.40
CA SER A 314 18.94 2.32 13.11
C SER A 314 19.90 2.47 11.92
N GLY A 315 19.41 2.13 10.72
CA GLY A 315 20.11 2.28 9.44
C GLY A 315 21.39 1.45 9.37
N GLY A 316 21.23 0.14 9.14
CA GLY A 316 22.34 -0.83 9.22
C GLY A 316 23.51 -0.51 8.30
N ALA A 317 23.23 0.04 7.11
CA ALA A 317 24.21 0.69 6.26
C ALA A 317 24.08 2.22 6.34
N ILE A 318 22.90 2.79 6.05
CA ILE A 318 22.73 4.23 5.82
C ILE A 318 21.62 4.82 6.71
N VAL A 319 21.90 5.93 7.39
CA VAL A 319 20.88 6.85 7.96
C VAL A 319 20.92 8.18 7.21
N SER A 320 19.77 8.65 6.74
CA SER A 320 19.60 9.96 6.11
C SER A 320 18.60 10.80 6.88
N SER A 321 19.09 11.80 7.62
CA SER A 321 18.26 12.71 8.42
C SER A 321 18.24 14.10 7.81
N ASP A 322 17.06 14.62 7.45
CA ASP A 322 16.89 15.97 6.87
C ASP A 322 17.91 16.27 5.74
N SER A 323 18.08 15.32 4.82
CA SER A 323 19.17 15.26 3.83
C SER A 323 18.69 14.67 2.49
N ASP A 324 19.32 15.07 1.39
CA ASP A 324 19.05 14.53 0.06
C ASP A 324 20.01 13.35 -0.25
N LEU A 325 19.46 12.14 -0.40
CA LEU A 325 20.21 10.90 -0.65
C LEU A 325 19.82 10.26 -1.99
N LYS A 326 20.82 10.03 -2.84
CA LYS A 326 20.72 9.15 -4.01
C LYS A 326 21.60 7.91 -3.83
N VAL A 327 21.03 6.74 -4.07
CA VAL A 327 21.71 5.45 -4.17
C VAL A 327 21.38 4.83 -5.53
N ASP A 328 22.39 4.37 -6.26
CA ASP A 328 22.24 3.72 -7.56
C ASP A 328 23.11 2.47 -7.69
N SER A 329 22.63 1.47 -8.42
CA SER A 329 23.39 0.27 -8.82
C SER A 329 24.10 -0.45 -7.67
N SER A 330 23.56 -0.37 -6.44
CA SER A 330 24.26 -0.74 -5.20
C SER A 330 23.67 -1.97 -4.53
N THR A 331 24.47 -2.64 -3.70
CA THR A 331 24.11 -3.93 -3.09
C THR A 331 24.24 -3.90 -1.57
N PHE A 332 23.27 -4.50 -0.89
CA PHE A 332 23.21 -4.56 0.58
C PHE A 332 22.91 -6.00 1.02
N THR A 333 23.69 -6.53 1.98
CA THR A 333 23.53 -7.90 2.50
C THR A 333 23.56 -7.92 4.03
N ALA A 334 22.61 -8.62 4.67
CA ALA A 334 22.57 -8.79 6.12
C ALA A 334 22.09 -10.20 6.53
N THR A 335 23.03 -11.03 6.97
CA THR A 335 22.80 -12.37 7.53
C THR A 335 23.30 -12.42 8.97
N GLY A 336 22.48 -12.87 9.93
CA GLY A 336 22.93 -13.04 11.32
C GLY A 336 23.25 -11.72 12.05
N SER A 337 22.60 -10.62 11.69
CA SER A 337 22.77 -9.28 12.26
C SER A 337 21.42 -8.61 12.46
N LYS A 338 21.18 -8.01 13.63
CA LYS A 338 19.89 -7.35 13.95
C LYS A 338 20.05 -6.01 14.68
N LEU A 339 19.39 -4.98 14.15
CA LEU A 339 19.23 -3.66 14.77
C LEU A 339 18.12 -3.66 15.83
N THR A 340 18.20 -2.74 16.80
CA THR A 340 17.16 -2.62 17.84
C THR A 340 15.91 -1.85 17.39
N PHE A 341 16.01 -0.92 16.43
CA PHE A 341 14.89 -0.10 15.96
C PHE A 341 14.58 -0.26 14.46
N ALA A 342 15.12 0.58 13.57
CA ALA A 342 14.56 0.78 12.23
C ALA A 342 15.58 0.65 11.08
N GLY A 343 15.12 0.25 9.89
CA GLY A 343 15.89 0.32 8.65
C GLY A 343 17.10 -0.62 8.62
N GLY A 344 16.87 -1.92 8.42
CA GLY A 344 17.92 -2.94 8.43
C GLY A 344 19.06 -2.69 7.42
N PHE A 345 18.79 -1.95 6.34
CA PHE A 345 19.79 -1.38 5.45
C PHE A 345 19.78 0.15 5.46
N ILE A 346 18.62 0.77 5.21
CA ILE A 346 18.47 2.21 5.04
C ILE A 346 17.39 2.74 5.97
N ASP A 347 17.64 3.86 6.63
CA ASP A 347 16.68 4.57 7.47
C ASP A 347 16.62 6.05 7.10
N ILE A 348 15.40 6.58 6.94
CA ILE A 348 15.11 7.93 6.45
C ILE A 348 14.33 8.69 7.52
N VAL A 349 14.91 9.78 8.02
CA VAL A 349 14.42 10.51 9.19
C VAL A 349 14.12 11.96 8.84
N GLY A 350 12.96 12.48 9.26
CA GLY A 350 12.56 13.86 9.01
C GLY A 350 12.25 14.13 7.53
N SER A 351 12.98 15.05 6.91
CA SER A 351 12.71 15.57 5.56
C SER A 351 13.81 15.20 4.54
N GLY A 352 13.60 15.60 3.28
CA GLY A 352 14.55 15.46 2.19
C GLY A 352 14.03 14.64 0.99
N LYS A 353 14.91 14.41 0.02
CA LYS A 353 14.66 13.57 -1.16
C LYS A 353 15.45 12.28 -1.07
N PHE A 354 14.76 11.15 -1.24
CA PHE A 354 15.39 9.83 -1.33
C PHE A 354 15.20 9.26 -2.74
N SER A 355 16.26 8.70 -3.31
CA SER A 355 16.18 7.89 -4.52
C SER A 355 17.05 6.65 -4.42
N LEU A 356 16.48 5.49 -4.75
CA LEU A 356 17.15 4.20 -4.79
C LEU A 356 16.87 3.53 -6.14
N THR A 357 17.89 3.43 -6.99
CA THR A 357 17.76 2.95 -8.36
C THR A 357 18.63 1.72 -8.63
N ASN A 358 18.15 0.80 -9.46
CA ASN A 358 18.93 -0.34 -10.01
C ASN A 358 19.62 -1.22 -8.95
N SER A 359 19.08 -1.28 -7.72
CA SER A 359 19.81 -1.79 -6.54
C SER A 359 19.24 -3.12 -6.02
N THR A 360 19.99 -3.81 -5.15
CA THR A 360 19.56 -5.08 -4.53
C THR A 360 19.82 -5.12 -3.03
N LEU A 361 18.75 -5.31 -2.24
CA LEU A 361 18.77 -5.37 -0.78
C LEU A 361 18.35 -6.79 -0.35
N THR A 362 19.27 -7.58 0.21
CA THR A 362 19.06 -9.01 0.51
C THR A 362 19.29 -9.32 1.99
N GLY A 363 18.25 -9.73 2.70
CA GLY A 363 18.33 -10.19 4.08
C GLY A 363 18.73 -11.66 4.22
N ALA A 364 18.63 -12.19 5.44
CA ALA A 364 18.98 -13.57 5.78
C ALA A 364 17.98 -14.63 5.27
N GLY A 365 16.80 -14.20 4.85
CA GLY A 365 15.61 -15.05 4.79
C GLY A 365 15.09 -15.41 6.18
N SER A 366 13.86 -15.91 6.22
CA SER A 366 13.25 -16.43 7.45
C SER A 366 12.19 -17.45 7.07
N TRP A 367 12.03 -18.46 7.93
CA TRP A 367 10.87 -19.35 7.92
C TRP A 367 10.10 -19.10 9.22
N TRP A 368 8.79 -18.88 9.10
CA TRP A 368 7.91 -18.55 10.23
C TRP A 368 8.43 -17.40 11.12
N ASN A 369 8.90 -17.70 12.32
CA ASN A 369 9.42 -16.74 13.32
C ASN A 369 10.96 -16.56 13.32
N GLY A 370 11.64 -16.95 12.23
CA GLY A 370 13.10 -16.86 12.06
C GLY A 370 13.71 -15.44 12.17
N PRO A 371 15.01 -15.29 11.88
CA PRO A 371 15.77 -14.08 12.22
C PRO A 371 15.24 -12.82 11.54
N SER A 372 15.01 -11.76 12.33
CA SER A 372 14.71 -10.41 11.86
C SER A 372 15.99 -9.57 11.81
N ILE A 373 16.08 -8.60 10.90
CA ILE A 373 17.25 -7.69 10.79
C ILE A 373 17.02 -6.30 11.39
N ALA A 374 15.75 -5.94 11.65
CA ALA A 374 15.33 -4.74 12.38
C ALA A 374 13.99 -4.98 13.10
N THR A 375 13.54 -4.04 13.94
CA THR A 375 12.21 -4.09 14.55
C THR A 375 11.13 -3.55 13.60
N PHE A 376 11.43 -2.47 12.88
CA PHE A 376 10.54 -1.82 11.91
C PHE A 376 11.26 -1.57 10.57
N GLY A 377 10.55 -1.66 9.44
CA GLY A 377 11.08 -1.34 8.10
C GLY A 377 12.32 -2.17 7.73
N GLY A 378 12.10 -3.44 7.43
CA GLY A 378 13.17 -4.45 7.42
C GLY A 378 14.35 -4.12 6.53
N ALA A 379 14.08 -3.63 5.31
CA ALA A 379 15.12 -3.14 4.42
C ALA A 379 15.24 -1.61 4.53
N ILE A 380 14.10 -0.93 4.44
CA ILE A 380 14.00 0.53 4.40
C ILE A 380 12.96 0.99 5.42
N ALA A 381 13.34 1.93 6.28
CA ALA A 381 12.40 2.64 7.13
C ALA A 381 12.30 4.11 6.73
N PHE A 382 11.09 4.65 6.85
CA PHE A 382 10.83 6.08 6.93
C PHE A 382 10.20 6.36 8.29
N GLU A 383 10.91 7.08 9.15
CA GLU A 383 10.46 7.31 10.52
C GLU A 383 9.17 8.14 10.59
N SER A 384 8.41 7.91 11.65
CA SER A 384 7.17 8.63 11.96
C SER A 384 7.40 10.14 12.01
N LYS A 385 6.40 10.92 11.56
CA LYS A 385 6.48 12.38 11.32
C LYS A 385 7.43 12.80 10.20
N GLY A 386 8.02 11.85 9.46
CA GLY A 386 8.79 12.15 8.26
C GLY A 386 7.93 12.80 7.17
N THR A 387 8.55 13.67 6.38
CA THR A 387 7.93 14.46 5.29
C THR A 387 8.63 14.25 3.94
N SER A 388 9.55 13.28 3.88
CA SER A 388 10.41 13.03 2.72
C SER A 388 9.64 12.63 1.46
N THR A 389 10.23 12.96 0.32
CA THR A 389 9.78 12.49 -1.00
C THR A 389 10.72 11.41 -1.50
N ALA A 390 10.18 10.30 -2.01
CA ALA A 390 10.96 9.08 -2.25
C ALA A 390 10.60 8.39 -3.57
N ILE A 391 11.61 7.91 -4.29
CA ILE A 391 11.47 7.05 -5.47
C ILE A 391 12.35 5.81 -5.30
N ILE A 392 11.78 4.62 -5.45
CA ILE A 392 12.51 3.35 -5.53
C ILE A 392 12.20 2.71 -6.87
N GLU A 393 13.21 2.47 -7.70
CA GLU A 393 13.04 2.12 -9.11
C GLU A 393 14.01 1.03 -9.58
N ASN A 394 13.53 0.08 -10.37
CA ASN A 394 14.29 -1.08 -10.88
C ASN A 394 15.08 -1.83 -9.79
N THR A 395 14.49 -1.98 -8.61
CA THR A 395 15.19 -2.41 -7.39
C THR A 395 14.56 -3.68 -6.83
N THR A 396 15.39 -4.62 -6.37
CA THR A 396 14.93 -5.85 -5.70
C THR A 396 15.19 -5.76 -4.20
N ILE A 397 14.15 -5.93 -3.38
CA ILE A 397 14.23 -6.13 -1.93
C ILE A 397 13.77 -7.55 -1.64
N LYS A 398 14.63 -8.39 -1.07
CA LYS A 398 14.30 -9.81 -0.89
C LYS A 398 14.82 -10.43 0.40
N ASP A 399 14.13 -11.47 0.84
CA ASP A 399 14.55 -12.34 1.94
C ASP A 399 14.70 -11.56 3.27
N VAL A 400 13.81 -10.59 3.51
CA VAL A 400 13.89 -9.63 4.64
C VAL A 400 12.86 -9.95 5.72
N THR A 401 13.18 -9.69 6.99
CA THR A 401 12.26 -9.94 8.11
C THR A 401 12.38 -8.88 9.21
N THR A 402 11.24 -8.45 9.76
CA THR A 402 11.13 -7.56 10.93
C THR A 402 10.45 -8.22 12.13
N ASP A 403 10.57 -7.62 13.31
CA ASP A 403 9.76 -8.01 14.47
C ASP A 403 8.32 -7.45 14.45
N GLU A 404 8.06 -6.31 13.79
CA GLU A 404 6.76 -5.61 13.89
C GLU A 404 6.16 -5.11 12.55
N ASN A 405 6.33 -3.84 12.17
CA ASN A 405 5.68 -3.28 10.97
C ASN A 405 6.65 -3.23 9.78
N GLY A 406 6.15 -3.53 8.58
CA GLY A 406 6.88 -3.37 7.30
C GLY A 406 8.04 -4.34 7.15
N GLY A 407 7.77 -5.57 6.70
CA GLY A 407 8.79 -6.61 6.51
C GLY A 407 9.87 -6.24 5.49
N ALA A 408 9.53 -5.45 4.48
CA ALA A 408 10.48 -4.80 3.56
C ALA A 408 10.56 -3.28 3.83
N ILE A 409 9.42 -2.58 3.79
CA ILE A 409 9.34 -1.11 3.86
C ILE A 409 8.30 -0.70 4.91
N THR A 410 8.60 0.33 5.72
CA THR A 410 7.63 0.97 6.63
C THR A 410 7.56 2.48 6.38
N LEU A 411 6.34 3.02 6.25
CA LEU A 411 6.05 4.45 6.24
C LEU A 411 5.36 4.80 7.57
N SER A 412 6.02 5.60 8.41
CA SER A 412 5.93 5.52 9.88
C SER A 412 6.44 4.17 10.42
N THR A 413 7.10 4.17 11.58
CA THR A 413 7.60 2.93 12.20
C THR A 413 6.53 2.26 13.06
N ARG A 414 5.89 3.01 13.96
CA ARG A 414 4.90 2.46 14.91
C ARG A 414 3.46 2.52 14.39
N LYS A 415 2.60 1.73 15.04
CA LYS A 415 1.14 1.85 14.89
C LYS A 415 0.67 3.20 15.44
N ASP A 416 -0.34 3.79 14.81
CA ASP A 416 -1.00 5.05 15.19
C ASP A 416 -0.12 6.31 15.17
N GLU A 417 1.17 6.21 14.84
CA GLU A 417 2.02 7.36 14.54
C GLU A 417 1.91 7.76 13.05
N GLU A 418 1.71 9.05 12.81
CA GLU A 418 1.40 9.59 11.48
C GLU A 418 2.65 10.19 10.80
N GLY A 419 2.62 10.31 9.47
CA GLY A 419 3.67 10.93 8.66
C GLY A 419 3.09 11.70 7.47
N SER A 420 3.96 12.16 6.58
CA SER A 420 3.59 12.78 5.30
C SER A 420 4.60 12.41 4.20
N VAL A 421 5.13 11.19 4.27
CA VAL A 421 6.07 10.64 3.30
C VAL A 421 5.31 10.32 2.01
N ASN A 422 5.89 10.69 0.87
CA ASN A 422 5.34 10.38 -0.45
C ASN A 422 6.33 9.47 -1.20
N LEU A 423 6.03 8.18 -1.24
CA LEU A 423 6.86 7.14 -1.86
C LEU A 423 6.26 6.67 -3.18
N THR A 424 7.06 6.69 -4.25
CA THR A 424 6.74 6.01 -5.52
C THR A 424 7.65 4.80 -5.69
N LEU A 425 7.07 3.63 -5.95
CA LEU A 425 7.76 2.44 -6.43
C LEU A 425 7.58 2.32 -7.95
N ARG A 426 8.65 2.03 -8.69
CA ARG A 426 8.57 1.73 -10.14
C ARG A 426 9.32 0.45 -10.46
N ASN A 427 8.66 -0.53 -11.09
CA ASN A 427 9.30 -1.79 -11.48
C ASN A 427 10.17 -2.37 -10.34
N THR A 428 9.63 -2.37 -9.13
CA THR A 428 10.34 -2.74 -7.89
C THR A 428 9.78 -4.07 -7.40
N ASP A 429 10.68 -5.01 -7.10
CA ASP A 429 10.34 -6.36 -6.67
C ASP A 429 10.60 -6.53 -5.17
N ILE A 430 9.55 -6.85 -4.42
CA ILE A 430 9.58 -7.16 -2.99
C ILE A 430 9.24 -8.65 -2.84
N ILE A 431 10.22 -9.48 -2.47
CA ILE A 431 10.12 -10.94 -2.57
C ILE A 431 10.47 -11.62 -1.23
N ASN A 432 9.61 -12.53 -0.75
CA ASN A 432 9.87 -13.35 0.43
C ASN A 432 10.11 -12.53 1.72
N THR A 433 9.48 -11.36 1.84
CA THR A 433 9.64 -10.46 2.99
C THR A 433 8.50 -10.64 3.99
N ARG A 434 8.79 -10.51 5.29
CA ARG A 434 7.77 -10.82 6.32
C ARG A 434 7.92 -10.05 7.62
N THR A 435 6.81 -9.94 8.34
CA THR A 435 6.81 -9.57 9.75
C THR A 435 6.76 -10.84 10.60
N ARG A 436 7.52 -10.88 11.70
CA ARG A 436 7.49 -11.99 12.66
C ARG A 436 6.07 -12.12 13.24
N PHE A 437 5.58 -13.36 13.37
CA PHE A 437 4.27 -13.61 13.98
C PHE A 437 4.34 -13.38 15.49
N ALA A 438 5.08 -14.25 16.20
CA ALA A 438 5.32 -14.21 17.65
C ALA A 438 4.08 -13.83 18.52
N TRP A 439 2.87 -14.19 18.10
CA TRP A 439 1.59 -13.83 18.73
C TRP A 439 1.34 -12.30 18.86
N LYS A 440 2.05 -11.48 18.08
CA LYS A 440 1.84 -10.03 17.94
C LYS A 440 0.88 -9.71 16.81
N ASP A 441 0.25 -8.52 16.84
CA ASP A 441 -0.53 -8.00 15.71
C ASP A 441 0.38 -7.21 14.74
N THR A 442 1.11 -7.93 13.87
CA THR A 442 2.10 -7.36 12.94
C THR A 442 1.55 -7.11 11.53
N ARG A 443 2.10 -6.11 10.82
CA ARG A 443 1.43 -5.47 9.67
C ARG A 443 2.36 -5.26 8.48
N GLY A 444 1.90 -5.61 7.29
CA GLY A 444 2.60 -5.34 6.04
C GLY A 444 3.83 -6.22 5.84
N GLY A 445 3.65 -7.44 5.32
CA GLY A 445 4.76 -8.37 5.08
C GLY A 445 5.75 -7.87 4.02
N GLY A 446 5.22 -7.24 2.97
CA GLY A 446 5.98 -6.29 2.14
C GLY A 446 6.03 -4.91 2.79
N ILE A 447 4.92 -4.19 2.75
CA ILE A 447 4.87 -2.75 3.07
C ILE A 447 3.84 -2.43 4.16
N TYR A 448 4.22 -1.61 5.13
CA TYR A 448 3.29 -0.92 6.03
C TYR A 448 3.18 0.56 5.63
N VAL A 449 1.95 1.03 5.38
CA VAL A 449 1.61 2.43 5.08
C VAL A 449 0.83 3.02 6.25
N GLY A 450 1.52 3.72 7.16
CA GLY A 450 0.89 4.44 8.27
C GLY A 450 0.13 5.69 7.81
N LYS A 451 -0.73 6.21 8.69
CA LYS A 451 -1.60 7.38 8.47
C LYS A 451 -0.83 8.60 7.93
N GLY A 452 -1.46 9.32 7.00
CA GLY A 452 -0.92 10.55 6.38
C GLY A 452 0.15 10.32 5.30
N ASN A 453 0.70 9.12 5.17
CA ASN A 453 1.67 8.78 4.12
C ASN A 453 0.97 8.33 2.82
N THR A 454 1.63 8.58 1.68
CA THR A 454 1.20 8.18 0.34
C THR A 454 2.17 7.17 -0.26
N LEU A 455 1.64 6.08 -0.81
CA LEU A 455 2.37 5.09 -1.59
C LEU A 455 1.77 4.97 -3.00
N LYS A 456 2.60 5.20 -4.04
CA LYS A 456 2.25 4.85 -5.43
C LYS A 456 3.10 3.66 -5.90
N VAL A 457 2.50 2.73 -6.65
CA VAL A 457 3.18 1.52 -7.17
C VAL A 457 2.93 1.35 -8.67
N GLU A 458 3.96 1.68 -9.46
CA GLU A 458 3.97 1.72 -10.92
C GLU A 458 4.74 0.50 -11.49
N GLY A 459 4.12 -0.68 -11.43
CA GLY A 459 4.70 -1.96 -11.90
C GLY A 459 5.71 -2.60 -10.94
N GLY A 460 6.19 -3.78 -11.31
CA GLY A 460 7.03 -4.64 -10.45
C GLY A 460 6.17 -5.68 -9.71
N SER A 461 6.61 -6.15 -8.55
CA SER A 461 5.83 -7.13 -7.79
C SER A 461 6.05 -7.16 -6.29
N ILE A 462 5.04 -7.64 -5.56
CA ILE A 462 5.10 -7.92 -4.12
C ILE A 462 4.64 -9.35 -3.92
N LYS A 463 5.58 -10.24 -3.58
CA LYS A 463 5.39 -11.70 -3.68
C LYS A 463 5.93 -12.47 -2.48
N ASN A 464 5.24 -13.57 -2.17
CA ASN A 464 5.59 -14.50 -1.09
C ASN A 464 5.68 -13.80 0.30
N GLY A 465 4.95 -12.70 0.49
CA GLY A 465 4.98 -11.89 1.70
C GLY A 465 4.14 -12.49 2.83
N PHE A 466 4.51 -12.24 4.10
CA PHE A 466 3.78 -12.74 5.27
C PHE A 466 3.63 -11.69 6.39
N SER A 467 2.44 -11.57 6.97
CA SER A 467 2.18 -10.82 8.21
C SER A 467 0.90 -11.29 8.92
N VAL A 468 0.46 -10.59 9.98
CA VAL A 468 -0.85 -10.86 10.60
C VAL A 468 -1.99 -10.15 9.87
N LYS A 469 -1.78 -8.91 9.41
CA LYS A 469 -2.72 -8.12 8.61
C LYS A 469 -1.99 -7.48 7.43
N GLY A 470 -2.40 -7.80 6.20
CA GLY A 470 -1.74 -7.30 4.98
C GLY A 470 -0.45 -8.07 4.66
N GLY A 471 -0.57 -9.25 4.04
CA GLY A 471 0.58 -10.10 3.71
C GLY A 471 1.52 -9.43 2.70
N ALA A 472 0.97 -8.80 1.66
CA ALA A 472 1.71 -7.89 0.79
C ALA A 472 1.77 -6.48 1.39
N ILE A 473 0.62 -5.85 1.65
CA ILE A 473 0.53 -4.45 2.11
C ILE A 473 -0.52 -4.28 3.22
N TYR A 474 -0.18 -3.51 4.25
CA TYR A 474 -1.14 -2.96 5.21
C TYR A 474 -1.28 -1.44 4.99
N ASN A 475 -2.52 -0.93 4.95
CA ASN A 475 -2.81 0.48 4.65
C ASN A 475 -3.69 1.16 5.73
N ASP A 476 -3.15 2.20 6.37
CA ASP A 476 -3.90 3.24 7.09
C ASP A 476 -3.80 4.63 6.39
N GLY A 477 -3.05 4.73 5.29
CA GLY A 477 -2.76 5.98 4.55
C GLY A 477 -3.46 6.06 3.19
N VAL A 478 -2.72 6.44 2.14
CA VAL A 478 -3.21 6.51 0.75
C VAL A 478 -2.37 5.61 -0.15
N ILE A 479 -3.01 4.72 -0.90
CA ILE A 479 -2.35 3.83 -1.88
C ILE A 479 -2.97 4.00 -3.27
N GLU A 480 -2.09 4.15 -4.27
CA GLU A 480 -2.43 4.03 -5.69
C GLU A 480 -1.56 2.96 -6.35
N VAL A 481 -2.19 1.91 -6.90
CA VAL A 481 -1.54 0.92 -7.75
C VAL A 481 -1.96 1.18 -9.20
N SER A 482 -1.24 2.10 -9.85
CA SER A 482 -1.52 2.56 -11.23
C SER A 482 -0.22 2.83 -11.99
N GLY A 483 -0.28 2.75 -13.31
CA GLY A 483 0.85 3.02 -14.19
C GLY A 483 0.61 2.56 -15.63
N GLY A 484 1.67 2.58 -16.45
CA GLY A 484 1.66 1.93 -17.76
C GLY A 484 1.95 0.42 -17.72
N THR A 485 2.44 -0.08 -16.57
CA THR A 485 2.90 -1.45 -16.36
C THR A 485 2.10 -2.10 -15.23
N GLU A 486 1.82 -3.40 -15.36
CA GLU A 486 1.10 -4.16 -14.35
C GLU A 486 1.96 -4.46 -13.11
N THR A 487 1.39 -4.24 -11.92
CA THR A 487 1.96 -4.60 -10.62
C THR A 487 1.43 -5.97 -10.18
N SER A 488 2.31 -6.95 -9.99
CA SER A 488 1.91 -8.31 -9.60
C SER A 488 1.94 -8.50 -8.07
N ILE A 489 0.79 -8.74 -7.45
CA ILE A 489 0.64 -8.98 -6.01
C ILE A 489 0.23 -10.44 -5.83
N ALA A 490 1.18 -11.35 -5.58
CA ALA A 490 0.92 -12.79 -5.66
C ALA A 490 1.58 -13.66 -4.58
N ASN A 491 0.96 -14.80 -4.25
CA ASN A 491 1.41 -15.77 -3.23
C ASN A 491 1.59 -15.17 -1.81
N ASN A 492 0.97 -14.04 -1.48
CA ASN A 492 1.11 -13.41 -0.17
C ASN A 492 0.11 -14.00 0.83
N ALA A 493 0.53 -14.15 2.09
CA ALA A 493 -0.24 -14.79 3.15
C ALA A 493 -0.44 -13.88 4.37
N SER A 494 -1.61 -13.96 4.99
CA SER A 494 -1.95 -13.22 6.23
C SER A 494 -2.47 -14.16 7.32
N TYR A 495 -2.09 -13.94 8.57
CA TYR A 495 -2.58 -14.75 9.69
C TYR A 495 -4.07 -14.50 10.02
N LYS A 496 -4.55 -13.25 9.87
CA LYS A 496 -5.94 -12.88 10.12
C LYS A 496 -6.66 -12.44 8.84
N TYR A 497 -6.16 -11.40 8.18
CA TYR A 497 -6.90 -10.66 7.15
C TYR A 497 -5.99 -10.02 6.09
N GLY A 498 -6.46 -9.96 4.83
CA GLY A 498 -5.76 -9.28 3.74
C GLY A 498 -4.50 -10.01 3.31
N GLY A 499 -4.62 -11.10 2.55
CA GLY A 499 -3.48 -11.87 2.04
C GLY A 499 -2.60 -11.01 1.13
N GLY A 500 -3.21 -10.42 0.11
CA GLY A 500 -2.63 -9.28 -0.62
C GLY A 500 -2.65 -8.02 0.25
N ILE A 501 -3.76 -7.28 0.24
CA ILE A 501 -3.87 -5.97 0.90
C ILE A 501 -4.86 -6.00 2.06
N TYR A 502 -4.48 -5.41 3.20
CA TYR A 502 -5.43 -4.97 4.24
C TYR A 502 -5.65 -3.47 4.11
N ASN A 503 -6.86 -3.04 3.73
CA ASN A 503 -7.21 -1.64 3.51
C ASN A 503 -8.06 -1.04 4.64
N ASN A 504 -7.47 -0.11 5.39
CA ASN A 504 -8.14 0.80 6.32
C ASN A 504 -7.82 2.28 5.98
N GLY A 505 -7.26 2.53 4.80
CA GLY A 505 -6.94 3.85 4.24
C GLY A 505 -7.76 4.13 2.97
N SER A 506 -7.22 4.97 2.09
CA SER A 506 -7.68 5.09 0.70
C SER A 506 -6.89 4.14 -0.19
N LEU A 507 -7.56 3.44 -1.11
CA LEU A 507 -6.94 2.50 -2.05
C LEU A 507 -7.56 2.63 -3.46
N LEU A 508 -6.70 2.88 -4.44
CA LEU A 508 -7.00 2.77 -5.87
C LEU A 508 -6.21 1.59 -6.49
N VAL A 509 -6.95 0.70 -7.15
CA VAL A 509 -6.43 -0.44 -7.91
C VAL A 509 -6.76 -0.24 -9.39
N ASP A 510 -5.76 0.11 -10.20
CA ASP A 510 -5.87 0.24 -11.65
C ASP A 510 -5.10 -0.89 -12.34
N THR A 511 -3.77 -0.81 -12.41
CA THR A 511 -2.93 -1.79 -13.12
C THR A 511 -2.29 -2.80 -12.17
N ALA A 512 -3.12 -3.64 -11.55
CA ALA A 512 -2.66 -4.69 -10.64
C ALA A 512 -3.23 -6.07 -10.98
N SER A 513 -2.44 -7.12 -10.75
CA SER A 513 -2.88 -8.52 -10.77
C SER A 513 -2.72 -9.19 -9.40
N PHE A 514 -3.83 -9.69 -8.87
CA PHE A 514 -3.89 -10.49 -7.64
C PHE A 514 -3.96 -11.97 -8.00
N ALA A 515 -3.02 -12.78 -7.48
CA ALA A 515 -2.98 -14.21 -7.76
C ALA A 515 -2.48 -15.04 -6.58
N ASN A 516 -3.22 -16.08 -6.19
CA ASN A 516 -2.91 -17.03 -5.14
C ASN A 516 -2.55 -16.38 -3.78
N ASN A 517 -3.13 -15.22 -3.48
CA ASN A 517 -3.02 -14.63 -2.15
C ASN A 517 -3.96 -15.36 -1.16
N SER A 518 -3.65 -15.35 0.13
CA SER A 518 -4.29 -16.24 1.11
C SER A 518 -4.41 -15.66 2.52
N LYS A 519 -5.38 -16.17 3.28
CA LYS A 519 -5.19 -16.37 4.73
C LYS A 519 -4.42 -17.68 4.89
N VAL A 520 -3.40 -17.74 5.75
CA VAL A 520 -2.51 -18.92 5.85
C VAL A 520 -3.30 -20.21 6.14
N SER A 521 -2.86 -21.30 5.52
CA SER A 521 -3.38 -22.64 5.70
C SER A 521 -2.23 -23.65 5.84
N ASP A 522 -1.44 -23.54 6.90
CA ASP A 522 -0.23 -24.34 7.12
C ASP A 522 -0.22 -25.16 8.42
N GLY A 523 -0.70 -26.40 8.29
CA GLY A 523 -0.10 -27.61 8.88
C GLY A 523 -0.11 -27.85 10.40
N THR A 524 -0.21 -26.81 11.23
CA THR A 524 -0.34 -26.92 12.70
C THR A 524 -1.11 -25.76 13.34
N ALA A 525 -1.10 -24.55 12.77
CA ALA A 525 -1.71 -23.36 13.39
C ALA A 525 -3.19 -23.13 13.00
N GLY A 526 -3.70 -23.82 11.96
CA GLY A 526 -5.05 -23.63 11.45
C GLY A 526 -6.14 -24.36 12.25
N ASP A 527 -5.97 -25.66 12.44
CA ASP A 527 -7.11 -26.56 12.68
C ASP A 527 -7.60 -26.62 14.13
N GLU A 528 -6.79 -26.23 15.12
CA GLU A 528 -7.25 -26.13 16.52
C GLU A 528 -7.67 -24.71 16.91
N GLU A 529 -7.00 -23.66 16.40
CA GLU A 529 -7.36 -22.28 16.76
C GLU A 529 -8.46 -21.67 15.88
N ASN A 530 -8.60 -22.05 14.60
CA ASN A 530 -9.60 -21.45 13.70
C ASN A 530 -10.79 -22.36 13.32
N SER A 531 -10.70 -23.67 13.56
CA SER A 531 -11.81 -24.60 13.30
C SER A 531 -13.07 -24.19 14.08
N GLY A 532 -14.21 -24.17 13.37
CA GLY A 532 -15.50 -23.72 13.90
C GLY A 532 -15.64 -22.22 14.19
N LYS A 533 -14.58 -21.41 14.10
CA LYS A 533 -14.61 -19.97 14.48
C LYS A 533 -14.82 -19.02 13.31
N VAL A 534 -14.11 -19.20 12.20
CA VAL A 534 -14.24 -18.35 11.00
C VAL A 534 -15.22 -18.92 9.97
N LYS A 535 -16.49 -18.59 10.16
CA LYS A 535 -17.61 -18.89 9.23
C LYS A 535 -17.53 -18.18 7.88
N GLU A 536 -16.62 -17.21 7.70
CA GLU A 536 -16.46 -16.46 6.45
C GLU A 536 -15.03 -16.45 5.91
N TYR A 537 -14.88 -15.99 4.66
CA TYR A 537 -13.58 -15.66 4.06
C TYR A 537 -12.94 -14.41 4.71
N ALA A 538 -11.77 -13.99 4.23
CA ALA A 538 -10.89 -13.07 4.96
C ALA A 538 -10.27 -11.96 4.10
N GLY A 539 -10.80 -11.73 2.88
CA GLY A 539 -10.21 -10.80 1.93
C GLY A 539 -8.84 -11.29 1.48
N ALA A 540 -8.77 -12.52 0.97
CA ALA A 540 -7.51 -13.16 0.58
C ALA A 540 -6.76 -12.32 -0.47
N SER A 541 -7.46 -11.73 -1.44
CA SER A 541 -6.90 -10.69 -2.32
C SER A 541 -6.84 -9.34 -1.60
N ILE A 542 -7.99 -8.83 -1.13
CA ILE A 542 -8.09 -7.55 -0.42
C ILE A 542 -9.11 -7.65 0.72
N TYR A 543 -8.75 -7.25 1.94
CA TYR A 543 -9.70 -6.98 3.03
C TYR A 543 -10.00 -5.48 3.09
N ALA A 544 -11.23 -5.08 2.82
CA ALA A 544 -11.66 -3.68 2.75
C ALA A 544 -12.39 -3.26 4.03
N LYS A 545 -11.67 -2.69 5.01
CA LYS A 545 -12.30 -1.94 6.11
C LYS A 545 -12.78 -0.54 5.68
N LYS A 546 -12.30 -0.05 4.54
CA LYS A 546 -12.83 1.14 3.85
C LYS A 546 -12.94 0.86 2.37
N ASP A 547 -13.76 1.66 1.69
CA ASP A 547 -13.97 1.64 0.24
C ASP A 547 -12.69 1.36 -0.56
N VAL A 548 -12.79 0.48 -1.55
CA VAL A 548 -11.70 0.15 -2.47
C VAL A 548 -12.10 0.55 -3.88
N THR A 549 -11.33 1.45 -4.47
CA THR A 549 -11.57 1.91 -5.83
C THR A 549 -10.94 0.96 -6.85
N ILE A 550 -11.74 0.46 -7.78
CA ILE A 550 -11.32 -0.53 -8.78
C ILE A 550 -11.61 0.01 -10.19
N THR A 551 -10.66 -0.14 -11.11
CA THR A 551 -10.84 0.15 -12.54
C THR A 551 -11.01 -1.14 -13.36
N PRO A 552 -11.50 -1.05 -14.62
CA PRO A 552 -11.63 -2.19 -15.52
C PRO A 552 -10.33 -2.93 -15.86
N LYS A 553 -9.15 -2.38 -15.52
CA LYS A 553 -7.84 -3.00 -15.79
C LYS A 553 -7.39 -3.96 -14.69
N ALA A 554 -7.98 -3.89 -13.50
CA ALA A 554 -7.61 -4.72 -12.38
C ALA A 554 -7.94 -6.20 -12.65
N LYS A 555 -7.04 -7.09 -12.23
CA LYS A 555 -7.17 -8.54 -12.42
C LYS A 555 -7.16 -9.23 -11.05
N PHE A 556 -8.15 -10.09 -10.86
CA PHE A 556 -8.28 -10.95 -9.70
C PHE A 556 -8.40 -12.40 -10.17
N ASP A 557 -7.93 -13.32 -9.36
CA ASP A 557 -8.19 -14.75 -9.51
C ASP A 557 -9.44 -15.15 -8.69
N GLU A 558 -9.52 -16.42 -8.32
CA GLU A 558 -10.58 -16.98 -7.48
C GLU A 558 -10.59 -16.45 -6.02
N LYS A 559 -9.62 -15.65 -5.57
CA LYS A 559 -9.46 -15.24 -4.17
C LYS A 559 -10.20 -13.94 -3.84
N ASP A 560 -10.86 -13.90 -2.69
CA ASP A 560 -11.88 -12.91 -2.37
C ASP A 560 -11.37 -11.48 -2.11
N VAL A 561 -12.18 -10.51 -2.54
CA VAL A 561 -12.19 -9.15 -1.99
C VAL A 561 -13.32 -9.08 -0.95
N ARG A 562 -13.03 -8.65 0.27
CA ARG A 562 -14.00 -8.65 1.38
C ARG A 562 -14.44 -7.24 1.77
N VAL A 563 -15.74 -6.98 1.72
CA VAL A 563 -16.36 -5.71 2.16
C VAL A 563 -17.10 -5.89 3.50
N LEU A 564 -17.45 -4.79 4.16
CA LEU A 564 -18.04 -4.73 5.50
C LEU A 564 -19.29 -3.84 5.50
N ASP A 565 -20.36 -4.28 6.16
CA ASP A 565 -21.68 -3.64 6.08
C ASP A 565 -21.63 -2.24 6.66
N GLN A 566 -22.23 -1.29 5.95
CA GLN A 566 -22.26 0.12 6.32
C GLN A 566 -20.85 0.79 6.47
N GLU A 567 -19.75 0.04 6.33
CA GLU A 567 -18.35 0.49 6.47
C GLU A 567 -17.61 0.61 5.12
N SER A 568 -17.83 -0.31 4.16
CA SER A 568 -17.09 -0.32 2.88
C SER A 568 -17.86 -0.93 1.71
N ALA A 569 -17.52 -0.48 0.50
CA ALA A 569 -17.96 -1.06 -0.77
C ALA A 569 -16.86 -1.00 -1.84
N LEU A 570 -17.05 -1.69 -2.96
CA LEU A 570 -16.25 -1.46 -4.16
C LEU A 570 -16.70 -0.16 -4.85
N VAL A 571 -15.74 0.67 -5.26
CA VAL A 571 -15.98 1.92 -5.99
C VAL A 571 -15.51 1.74 -7.43
N LEU A 572 -16.46 1.57 -8.35
CA LEU A 572 -16.20 1.26 -9.75
C LEU A 572 -15.93 2.53 -10.56
N LYS A 573 -14.82 2.57 -11.28
CA LYS A 573 -14.43 3.66 -12.21
C LYS A 573 -14.73 3.38 -13.69
N GLY A 574 -15.44 2.31 -13.98
CA GLY A 574 -15.78 1.89 -15.34
C GLY A 574 -16.38 0.49 -15.33
N ALA A 575 -16.92 0.07 -16.47
CA ALA A 575 -17.53 -1.25 -16.64
C ALA A 575 -16.51 -2.37 -16.38
N LEU A 576 -16.85 -3.31 -15.51
CA LEU A 576 -16.00 -4.47 -15.22
C LEU A 576 -15.77 -5.29 -16.50
N THR A 577 -14.55 -5.83 -16.66
CA THR A 577 -14.19 -6.74 -17.76
C THR A 577 -13.79 -8.13 -17.27
N ASN A 578 -13.33 -8.23 -16.02
CA ASN A 578 -12.95 -9.46 -15.33
C ASN A 578 -13.94 -9.71 -14.19
N LYS A 579 -14.11 -10.99 -13.82
CA LYS A 579 -14.91 -11.37 -12.65
C LYS A 579 -14.16 -11.10 -11.34
N ILE A 580 -14.91 -10.82 -10.27
CA ILE A 580 -14.39 -10.60 -8.91
C ILE A 580 -15.24 -11.40 -7.93
N ASN A 581 -14.62 -12.29 -7.16
CA ASN A 581 -15.25 -12.92 -6.00
C ASN A 581 -15.30 -11.91 -4.83
N VAL A 582 -16.49 -11.59 -4.34
CA VAL A 582 -16.68 -10.62 -3.24
C VAL A 582 -17.35 -11.30 -2.04
N SER A 583 -16.82 -11.07 -0.84
CA SER A 583 -17.33 -11.62 0.43
C SER A 583 -17.76 -10.52 1.41
N ILE A 584 -18.59 -10.86 2.41
CA ILE A 584 -19.25 -9.95 3.38
C ILE A 584 -19.16 -10.55 4.82
N SER A 585 -19.74 -10.03 5.92
CA SER A 585 -19.31 -8.80 6.57
C SER A 585 -20.38 -7.97 7.29
N GLU A 586 -20.98 -8.34 8.43
CA GLU A 586 -21.96 -7.43 9.13
C GLU A 586 -21.57 -6.84 10.50
N GLN A 587 -20.59 -7.38 11.25
CA GLN A 587 -20.14 -6.78 12.53
C GLN A 587 -18.67 -7.08 12.88
N GLU A 588 -18.00 -6.14 13.58
CA GLU A 588 -16.73 -6.39 14.27
C GLU A 588 -16.91 -7.35 15.46
N GLY A 589 -17.00 -8.66 15.20
CA GLY A 589 -17.05 -9.72 16.22
C GLY A 589 -15.76 -9.90 17.05
N GLY A 590 -14.87 -8.92 17.07
CA GLY A 590 -13.49 -9.09 17.53
C GLY A 590 -12.69 -10.04 16.64
N GLU A 591 -11.47 -10.38 17.05
CA GLU A 591 -10.57 -11.18 16.21
C GLU A 591 -11.09 -12.61 16.02
N ASN A 592 -11.36 -12.98 14.75
CA ASN A 592 -11.83 -14.31 14.31
C ASN A 592 -13.22 -14.76 14.84
N LYS A 593 -14.17 -13.86 15.17
CA LYS A 593 -15.57 -14.25 15.50
C LYS A 593 -16.66 -13.49 14.73
N GLU A 594 -16.33 -12.98 13.55
CA GLU A 594 -17.33 -12.39 12.66
C GLU A 594 -18.37 -13.44 12.25
N THR A 595 -19.64 -13.10 12.41
CA THR A 595 -20.76 -13.92 11.96
C THR A 595 -21.25 -13.43 10.60
N PRO A 596 -21.40 -14.30 9.59
CA PRO A 596 -22.17 -13.94 8.41
C PRO A 596 -23.61 -13.68 8.85
N LYS A 597 -24.11 -12.53 8.43
CA LYS A 597 -25.53 -12.25 8.31
C LYS A 597 -25.70 -11.81 6.86
N ARG A 598 -26.64 -12.45 6.17
CA ARG A 598 -27.04 -12.08 4.81
C ARG A 598 -28.25 -11.20 4.93
N GLN A 599 -28.29 -10.08 4.22
CA GLN A 599 -29.49 -9.25 4.13
C GLN A 599 -29.64 -8.67 2.74
N VAL A 600 -30.84 -8.72 2.20
CA VAL A 600 -31.16 -8.05 0.92
C VAL A 600 -30.97 -6.54 1.09
N GLY A 601 -30.26 -5.90 0.15
CA GLY A 601 -29.95 -4.47 0.18
C GLY A 601 -28.60 -4.11 0.79
N TYR A 602 -27.83 -5.08 1.29
CA TYR A 602 -26.41 -4.90 1.67
C TYR A 602 -25.63 -4.26 0.51
N LEU A 603 -24.91 -3.16 0.74
CA LEU A 603 -24.17 -2.45 -0.30
C LEU A 603 -22.84 -3.15 -0.65
N VAL A 604 -22.65 -3.51 -1.92
CA VAL A 604 -21.50 -4.29 -2.39
C VAL A 604 -20.61 -3.45 -3.30
N ALA A 605 -21.20 -2.73 -4.24
CA ALA A 605 -20.49 -1.81 -5.12
C ALA A 605 -21.31 -0.57 -5.48
N LYS A 606 -20.61 0.52 -5.77
CA LYS A 606 -21.15 1.83 -6.18
C LYS A 606 -20.26 2.46 -7.25
N GLY A 607 -20.78 3.43 -7.99
CA GLY A 607 -19.96 4.25 -8.89
C GLY A 607 -19.08 5.23 -8.12
N ASP A 608 -18.03 5.74 -8.77
CA ASP A 608 -17.22 6.85 -8.24
C ASP A 608 -17.87 8.24 -8.41
N GLY A 609 -19.07 8.30 -8.98
CA GLY A 609 -19.79 9.52 -9.35
C GLY A 609 -19.57 9.96 -10.80
N THR A 610 -18.57 9.41 -11.49
CA THR A 610 -18.37 9.56 -12.94
C THR A 610 -18.88 8.34 -13.70
N TYR A 611 -18.67 7.14 -13.13
CA TYR A 611 -19.25 5.90 -13.63
C TYR A 611 -20.56 5.53 -12.91
N THR A 612 -21.48 4.90 -13.63
CA THR A 612 -22.77 4.39 -13.11
C THR A 612 -22.81 2.87 -13.30
N PRO A 613 -22.81 2.06 -12.21
CA PRO A 613 -22.88 0.60 -12.29
C PRO A 613 -24.12 0.08 -13.02
N THR A 614 -23.97 -1.05 -13.70
CA THR A 614 -24.99 -1.65 -14.56
C THR A 614 -25.39 -3.06 -14.10
N LYS A 615 -26.38 -3.65 -14.78
CA LYS A 615 -26.75 -5.07 -14.61
C LYS A 615 -25.65 -6.03 -15.11
N GLU A 616 -24.72 -5.58 -15.95
CA GLU A 616 -23.64 -6.44 -16.45
C GLU A 616 -22.47 -6.47 -15.46
N ASP A 617 -22.16 -5.36 -14.78
CA ASP A 617 -21.20 -5.34 -13.66
C ASP A 617 -21.64 -6.28 -12.53
N ALA A 618 -22.94 -6.33 -12.24
CA ALA A 618 -23.51 -7.24 -11.25
C ALA A 618 -23.29 -8.73 -11.60
N LYS A 619 -23.19 -9.10 -12.89
CA LYS A 619 -22.86 -10.47 -13.36
C LYS A 619 -21.35 -10.76 -13.36
N LEU A 620 -20.52 -9.76 -13.08
CA LEU A 620 -19.08 -9.90 -12.95
C LEU A 620 -18.63 -9.88 -11.48
N LEU A 621 -19.46 -9.40 -10.57
CA LEU A 621 -19.32 -9.69 -9.14
C LEU A 621 -19.98 -11.04 -8.83
N HIS A 622 -19.32 -11.90 -8.05
CA HIS A 622 -19.87 -13.17 -7.58
C HIS A 622 -19.88 -13.22 -6.05
N TYR A 623 -21.01 -13.60 -5.45
CA TYR A 623 -21.15 -13.66 -4.01
C TYR A 623 -20.43 -14.87 -3.42
N PHE A 624 -19.31 -14.62 -2.74
CA PHE A 624 -18.38 -15.63 -2.28
C PHE A 624 -18.41 -15.74 -0.76
N THR A 625 -19.04 -16.79 -0.25
CA THR A 625 -19.24 -17.10 1.18
C THR A 625 -18.95 -18.57 1.43
N LYS A 626 -18.51 -18.94 2.64
CA LYS A 626 -18.24 -20.36 3.00
C LYS A 626 -19.51 -21.14 3.29
N ASP A 627 -20.57 -20.46 3.69
CA ASP A 627 -21.89 -21.05 3.85
C ASP A 627 -22.66 -20.84 2.54
N THR A 628 -22.77 -21.91 1.76
CA THR A 628 -23.34 -21.89 0.42
C THR A 628 -24.86 -22.08 0.41
N GLU A 629 -25.55 -22.01 1.55
CA GLU A 629 -27.00 -22.22 1.60
C GLU A 629 -27.75 -21.15 0.78
N GLY A 630 -28.35 -21.62 -0.32
CA GLY A 630 -29.09 -20.78 -1.25
C GLY A 630 -28.23 -19.79 -2.03
N VAL A 631 -26.93 -20.01 -2.24
CA VAL A 631 -26.06 -19.09 -3.00
C VAL A 631 -26.08 -19.40 -4.50
N SER A 632 -25.97 -18.38 -5.36
CA SER A 632 -25.85 -18.54 -6.82
C SER A 632 -24.57 -19.25 -7.23
N ASP A 633 -24.65 -20.04 -8.31
CA ASP A 633 -23.46 -20.59 -8.96
C ASP A 633 -22.73 -19.48 -9.74
N TYR A 634 -21.42 -19.62 -9.92
CA TYR A 634 -20.54 -18.61 -10.53
C TYR A 634 -20.93 -18.13 -11.95
N SER A 635 -21.83 -18.84 -12.64
CA SER A 635 -22.36 -18.49 -13.97
C SER A 635 -23.86 -18.16 -13.95
N ASP A 636 -24.52 -18.18 -12.79
CA ASP A 636 -25.97 -18.20 -12.63
C ASP A 636 -26.49 -16.93 -11.92
N HIS A 637 -26.57 -15.85 -12.69
CA HIS A 637 -27.15 -14.59 -12.24
C HIS A 637 -28.65 -14.46 -12.61
N ASN A 638 -29.38 -15.58 -12.67
CA ASN A 638 -30.79 -15.61 -13.05
C ASN A 638 -31.67 -16.53 -12.19
N SER A 639 -31.10 -17.51 -11.47
CA SER A 639 -31.88 -18.39 -10.58
C SER A 639 -32.76 -17.66 -9.59
N LEU A 640 -33.94 -18.24 -9.39
CA LEU A 640 -34.89 -17.89 -8.34
C LEU A 640 -34.44 -18.48 -7.00
N ALA A 641 -34.83 -17.84 -5.89
CA ALA A 641 -34.51 -18.26 -4.52
C ALA A 641 -33.01 -18.38 -4.19
N LYS A 642 -32.13 -17.78 -5.00
CA LYS A 642 -30.68 -17.74 -4.74
C LYS A 642 -30.21 -16.33 -4.38
N TRP A 643 -29.30 -16.26 -3.41
CA TRP A 643 -28.48 -15.09 -3.09
C TRP A 643 -27.49 -14.82 -4.21
N ASP A 644 -27.56 -13.61 -4.75
CA ASP A 644 -26.72 -13.15 -5.86
C ASP A 644 -26.51 -11.63 -5.74
N TYR A 645 -25.59 -11.07 -6.52
CA TYR A 645 -25.44 -9.63 -6.63
C TYR A 645 -26.35 -9.04 -7.71
N VAL A 646 -27.05 -7.97 -7.35
CA VAL A 646 -28.11 -7.39 -8.17
C VAL A 646 -28.00 -5.86 -8.22
N LEU A 647 -28.40 -5.26 -9.34
CA LEU A 647 -28.48 -3.81 -9.45
C LEU A 647 -29.73 -3.30 -8.72
N ASN A 648 -29.55 -2.39 -7.77
CA ASN A 648 -30.60 -1.52 -7.25
C ASN A 648 -30.84 -0.36 -8.25
N PRO A 649 -32.00 -0.29 -8.91
CA PRO A 649 -32.27 0.73 -9.93
C PRO A 649 -32.60 2.12 -9.35
N GLU A 650 -32.82 2.25 -8.04
CA GLU A 650 -33.22 3.52 -7.41
C GLU A 650 -32.04 4.46 -7.17
N ASN A 651 -30.84 3.91 -7.04
CA ASN A 651 -29.59 4.65 -6.77
C ASN A 651 -28.39 4.15 -7.61
N ASN A 652 -28.60 3.17 -8.51
CA ASN A 652 -27.58 2.51 -9.32
C ASN A 652 -26.42 1.90 -8.52
N THR A 653 -26.69 1.33 -7.34
CA THR A 653 -25.71 0.53 -6.60
C THR A 653 -25.89 -0.97 -6.85
N ILE A 654 -24.83 -1.75 -6.71
CA ILE A 654 -24.90 -3.22 -6.69
C ILE A 654 -24.99 -3.65 -5.24
N VAL A 655 -25.96 -4.52 -4.95
CA VAL A 655 -26.32 -4.98 -3.60
C VAL A 655 -26.45 -6.50 -3.56
N LEU A 656 -26.38 -7.09 -2.36
CA LEU A 656 -26.85 -8.46 -2.17
C LEU A 656 -28.37 -8.50 -2.35
N GLY A 657 -28.86 -9.46 -3.12
CA GLY A 657 -30.29 -9.61 -3.39
C GLY A 657 -30.68 -11.05 -3.73
N GLN A 658 -31.96 -11.21 -4.08
CA GLN A 658 -32.55 -12.48 -4.52
C GLN A 658 -33.55 -12.24 -5.65
N ARG A 659 -33.95 -13.30 -6.35
CA ARG A 659 -34.99 -13.25 -7.39
C ARG A 659 -36.18 -14.14 -7.05
N ALA A 660 -37.38 -13.62 -7.25
CA ALA A 660 -38.66 -14.32 -7.16
C ALA A 660 -39.33 -14.33 -8.53
N LYS A 661 -40.22 -15.30 -8.78
CA LYS A 661 -41.10 -15.38 -9.96
C LYS A 661 -42.55 -15.24 -9.54
N VAL A 662 -43.21 -14.17 -9.97
CA VAL A 662 -44.67 -14.01 -9.83
C VAL A 662 -45.34 -14.56 -11.08
N ILE A 663 -46.40 -15.33 -10.89
CA ILE A 663 -47.19 -15.93 -11.98
C ILE A 663 -48.53 -15.20 -12.07
N TYR A 664 -48.89 -14.69 -13.24
CA TYR A 664 -50.18 -14.05 -13.48
C TYR A 664 -51.03 -14.94 -14.40
N ASP A 665 -52.12 -15.52 -13.86
CA ASP A 665 -53.04 -16.44 -14.55
C ASP A 665 -54.35 -15.70 -14.91
N VAL A 666 -54.74 -15.72 -16.19
CA VAL A 666 -55.99 -15.08 -16.66
C VAL A 666 -57.26 -15.77 -16.14
N ASN A 667 -57.15 -16.94 -15.51
CA ASN A 667 -58.21 -17.59 -14.73
C ASN A 667 -59.55 -17.80 -15.47
N ALA A 668 -59.52 -17.92 -16.80
CA ALA A 668 -60.70 -18.19 -17.61
C ALA A 668 -60.32 -18.79 -18.97
N ASP A 669 -61.10 -19.74 -19.45
CA ASP A 669 -60.75 -20.45 -20.70
C ASP A 669 -60.84 -19.60 -21.97
N ASN A 670 -61.65 -18.53 -21.94
CA ASN A 670 -61.81 -17.55 -23.02
C ASN A 670 -61.09 -16.22 -22.74
N ALA A 671 -60.11 -16.20 -21.83
CA ALA A 671 -59.25 -15.04 -21.57
C ALA A 671 -57.80 -15.29 -22.03
N LYS A 672 -57.05 -14.21 -22.28
CA LYS A 672 -55.66 -14.23 -22.73
C LYS A 672 -54.95 -12.88 -22.56
N PHE A 673 -53.62 -12.89 -22.55
CA PHE A 673 -52.78 -11.72 -22.79
C PHE A 673 -52.65 -11.41 -24.30
N GLU A 674 -51.94 -10.32 -24.65
CA GLU A 674 -51.79 -9.86 -26.06
C GLU A 674 -51.07 -10.88 -26.95
N ASP A 675 -50.10 -11.61 -26.39
CA ASP A 675 -49.34 -12.68 -27.05
C ASP A 675 -50.15 -13.97 -27.28
N GLY A 676 -51.36 -14.06 -26.72
CA GLY A 676 -52.23 -15.23 -26.78
C GLY A 676 -52.12 -16.20 -25.61
N ASN A 677 -51.19 -16.00 -24.68
CA ASN A 677 -51.00 -16.88 -23.53
C ASN A 677 -52.09 -16.70 -22.46
N LYS A 678 -52.31 -17.76 -21.66
CA LYS A 678 -53.17 -17.73 -20.45
C LYS A 678 -52.41 -17.40 -19.16
N VAL A 679 -51.09 -17.48 -19.20
CA VAL A 679 -50.20 -17.24 -18.06
C VAL A 679 -48.99 -16.46 -18.55
N ILE A 680 -48.59 -15.43 -17.81
CA ILE A 680 -47.27 -14.81 -17.93
C ILE A 680 -46.49 -15.00 -16.61
N GLU A 681 -45.17 -15.03 -16.71
CA GLU A 681 -44.27 -15.15 -15.58
C GLU A 681 -43.34 -13.93 -15.54
N GLU A 682 -43.30 -13.22 -14.42
CA GLU A 682 -42.46 -12.04 -14.22
C GLU A 682 -41.43 -12.27 -13.11
N ILE A 683 -40.16 -12.04 -13.43
CA ILE A 683 -39.05 -12.20 -12.47
C ILE A 683 -38.81 -10.87 -11.75
N ILE A 684 -39.03 -10.88 -10.44
CA ILE A 684 -38.89 -9.73 -9.56
C ILE A 684 -37.59 -9.85 -8.78
N THR A 685 -36.79 -8.79 -8.84
CA THR A 685 -35.50 -8.72 -8.13
C THR A 685 -35.71 -7.99 -6.81
N LEU A 686 -35.40 -8.66 -5.70
CA LEU A 686 -35.43 -8.07 -4.37
C LEU A 686 -34.04 -7.49 -4.09
N TYR A 687 -33.96 -6.15 -4.09
CA TYR A 687 -32.71 -5.37 -3.92
C TYR A 687 -32.74 -4.45 -2.68
N LYS A 688 -33.82 -4.47 -1.90
CA LYS A 688 -33.94 -3.80 -0.59
C LYS A 688 -35.00 -4.50 0.28
N PRO A 689 -35.02 -4.31 1.61
CA PRO A 689 -36.03 -4.92 2.48
C PRO A 689 -37.44 -4.37 2.22
N ASP A 690 -37.58 -3.05 2.08
CA ASP A 690 -38.86 -2.38 1.83
C ASP A 690 -39.13 -2.26 0.34
N LEU A 691 -39.60 -3.36 -0.23
CA LEU A 691 -39.98 -3.48 -1.62
C LEU A 691 -41.32 -2.76 -1.88
N ASN A 692 -41.32 -1.81 -2.82
CA ASN A 692 -42.54 -1.24 -3.42
C ASN A 692 -42.69 -1.79 -4.85
N PRO A 693 -43.05 -3.07 -5.04
CA PRO A 693 -43.19 -3.65 -6.37
C PRO A 693 -44.49 -3.14 -7.02
N GLN A 694 -44.48 -3.03 -8.34
CA GLN A 694 -45.68 -2.71 -9.13
C GLN A 694 -46.41 -4.00 -9.52
N GLU A 695 -47.74 -3.94 -9.71
CA GLU A 695 -48.47 -4.96 -10.46
C GLU A 695 -48.00 -4.96 -11.93
N THR A 696 -48.13 -6.10 -12.64
CA THR A 696 -47.84 -6.14 -14.08
C THR A 696 -48.67 -5.11 -14.85
N THR A 697 -48.04 -4.43 -15.81
CA THR A 697 -48.70 -3.52 -16.74
C THR A 697 -49.44 -4.27 -17.86
N GLN A 698 -49.29 -5.59 -17.95
CA GLN A 698 -49.91 -6.43 -18.97
C GLN A 698 -51.35 -6.77 -18.57
N ILE A 699 -52.33 -6.09 -19.19
CA ILE A 699 -53.75 -6.27 -18.89
C ILE A 699 -54.32 -7.38 -19.78
N PRO A 700 -54.86 -8.49 -19.23
CA PRO A 700 -55.47 -9.54 -20.02
C PRO A 700 -56.86 -9.13 -20.54
N THR A 701 -57.29 -9.77 -21.62
CA THR A 701 -58.60 -9.55 -22.27
C THR A 701 -59.46 -10.81 -22.21
N ARG A 702 -60.79 -10.62 -22.16
CA ARG A 702 -61.79 -11.69 -22.14
C ARG A 702 -63.08 -11.23 -22.81
N GLU A 703 -63.65 -12.04 -23.69
CA GLU A 703 -64.88 -11.66 -24.41
C GLU A 703 -66.08 -11.56 -23.43
N GLY A 704 -66.71 -10.39 -23.38
CA GLY A 704 -67.89 -10.11 -22.55
C GLY A 704 -67.62 -9.85 -21.06
N TYR A 705 -66.36 -9.62 -20.68
CA TYR A 705 -65.96 -9.34 -19.30
C TYR A 705 -64.90 -8.23 -19.25
N ARG A 706 -65.05 -7.33 -18.27
CA ARG A 706 -64.05 -6.30 -17.97
C ARG A 706 -63.06 -6.83 -16.93
N PHE A 707 -61.77 -6.61 -17.15
CA PHE A 707 -60.74 -6.94 -16.17
C PHE A 707 -60.93 -6.09 -14.92
N LYS A 708 -60.95 -6.73 -13.75
CA LYS A 708 -61.24 -6.12 -12.44
C LYS A 708 -59.99 -5.85 -11.60
N GLY A 709 -58.83 -6.34 -12.04
CA GLY A 709 -57.60 -6.39 -11.26
C GLY A 709 -57.17 -7.83 -10.95
N TRP A 710 -56.05 -7.95 -10.26
CA TRP A 710 -55.49 -9.22 -9.80
C TRP A 710 -56.01 -9.60 -8.42
N PHE A 711 -56.12 -10.91 -8.13
CA PHE A 711 -56.67 -11.46 -6.88
C PHE A 711 -55.81 -12.62 -6.36
N THR A 712 -55.78 -12.81 -5.04
CA THR A 712 -54.90 -13.80 -4.36
C THR A 712 -55.33 -15.25 -4.55
N THR A 713 -56.58 -15.50 -4.94
CA THR A 713 -57.13 -16.85 -5.10
C THR A 713 -57.93 -16.99 -6.38
N LYS A 714 -58.09 -18.24 -6.83
CA LYS A 714 -58.79 -18.58 -8.06
C LYS A 714 -60.30 -18.31 -7.99
N ASP A 715 -60.91 -18.67 -6.86
CA ASP A 715 -62.37 -18.72 -6.69
C ASP A 715 -62.94 -17.58 -5.82
N ASN A 716 -62.12 -16.94 -4.99
CA ASN A 716 -62.53 -15.80 -4.16
C ASN A 716 -61.90 -14.47 -4.64
N GLN A 717 -62.70 -13.68 -5.35
CA GLN A 717 -62.33 -12.37 -5.90
C GLN A 717 -62.73 -11.19 -4.98
N SER A 718 -62.72 -11.39 -3.64
CA SER A 718 -62.78 -10.27 -2.68
C SER A 718 -61.40 -9.66 -2.44
N ASP A 719 -60.36 -10.50 -2.42
CA ASP A 719 -59.06 -10.16 -1.85
C ASP A 719 -58.13 -9.70 -2.98
N LYS A 720 -58.20 -8.40 -3.31
CA LYS A 720 -57.37 -7.83 -4.38
C LYS A 720 -55.90 -8.09 -4.08
N PHE A 721 -55.22 -8.73 -5.02
CA PHE A 721 -53.79 -8.93 -4.94
C PHE A 721 -53.08 -7.57 -4.92
N THR A 722 -52.23 -7.40 -3.92
CA THR A 722 -51.28 -6.30 -3.79
C THR A 722 -49.95 -6.96 -3.45
N LEU A 723 -48.99 -6.88 -4.36
CA LEU A 723 -47.71 -7.56 -4.20
C LEU A 723 -46.86 -6.86 -3.12
N SER A 724 -46.27 -7.64 -2.22
CA SER A 724 -45.53 -7.13 -1.05
C SER A 724 -44.42 -8.11 -0.60
N LYS A 725 -43.62 -7.73 0.41
CA LYS A 725 -42.63 -8.64 1.01
C LYS A 725 -43.28 -9.85 1.72
N GLU A 726 -44.42 -9.64 2.37
CA GLU A 726 -45.24 -10.67 3.01
C GLU A 726 -45.79 -11.67 2.00
N SER A 727 -46.01 -11.25 0.75
CA SER A 727 -46.42 -12.15 -0.34
C SER A 727 -45.38 -13.25 -0.60
N PHE A 728 -44.10 -12.97 -0.34
CA PHE A 728 -42.99 -13.94 -0.43
C PHE A 728 -42.70 -14.67 0.89
N GLY A 729 -43.59 -14.57 1.89
CA GLY A 729 -43.42 -15.17 3.20
C GLY A 729 -42.43 -14.43 4.12
N VAL A 730 -41.97 -13.23 3.75
CA VAL A 730 -41.08 -12.41 4.58
C VAL A 730 -41.89 -11.73 5.68
N THR A 731 -41.49 -11.93 6.94
CA THR A 731 -42.07 -11.24 8.10
C THR A 731 -41.01 -10.41 8.83
N GLY A 732 -41.09 -9.08 8.72
CA GLY A 732 -40.22 -8.13 9.43
C GLY A 732 -39.48 -7.15 8.51
N ASP A 733 -38.47 -6.48 9.07
CA ASP A 733 -37.80 -5.34 8.45
C ASP A 733 -36.50 -5.72 7.70
N GLN A 734 -36.13 -7.01 7.72
CA GLN A 734 -34.95 -7.52 7.03
C GLN A 734 -35.25 -8.86 6.34
N ILE A 735 -34.82 -9.03 5.10
CA ILE A 735 -34.87 -10.31 4.36
C ILE A 735 -33.52 -11.00 4.55
N VAL A 736 -33.45 -11.99 5.45
CA VAL A 736 -32.20 -12.66 5.87
C VAL A 736 -32.11 -14.15 5.52
N SER A 737 -33.14 -14.69 4.88
CA SER A 737 -33.25 -16.11 4.48
C SER A 737 -33.51 -16.24 2.98
N PRO A 738 -33.20 -17.37 2.33
CA PRO A 738 -33.68 -17.68 0.98
C PRO A 738 -35.22 -17.62 0.90
N ILE A 739 -35.75 -16.92 -0.10
CA ILE A 739 -37.20 -16.84 -0.37
C ILE A 739 -37.69 -18.07 -1.15
N PRO A 740 -38.98 -18.44 -1.14
CA PRO A 740 -39.49 -19.59 -1.90
C PRO A 740 -39.29 -19.49 -3.42
N LYS A 741 -39.04 -20.63 -4.09
CA LYS A 741 -38.88 -20.71 -5.56
C LYS A 741 -40.17 -20.48 -6.35
N GLU A 742 -41.28 -20.95 -5.81
CA GLU A 742 -42.62 -20.71 -6.34
C GLU A 742 -43.27 -19.64 -5.46
N SER A 743 -43.40 -18.45 -6.04
CA SER A 743 -43.45 -17.20 -5.29
C SER A 743 -44.59 -16.32 -5.77
N VAL A 744 -45.80 -16.72 -5.36
CA VAL A 744 -47.09 -16.08 -5.63
C VAL A 744 -47.69 -16.36 -7.02
N THR A 745 -48.97 -16.71 -7.02
CA THR A 745 -49.82 -16.71 -8.22
C THR A 745 -50.95 -15.71 -8.03
N ALA A 746 -51.12 -14.82 -9.00
CA ALA A 746 -52.14 -13.80 -9.05
C ALA A 746 -53.15 -14.15 -10.15
N TYR A 747 -54.43 -14.20 -9.77
CA TYR A 747 -55.51 -14.62 -10.66
C TYR A 747 -56.30 -13.42 -11.17
N ALA A 748 -56.61 -13.35 -12.47
CA ALA A 748 -57.40 -12.26 -13.02
C ALA A 748 -58.85 -12.32 -12.53
N GLY A 749 -59.34 -11.19 -12.02
CA GLY A 749 -60.75 -10.99 -11.69
C GLY A 749 -61.54 -10.43 -12.87
N TRP A 750 -62.80 -10.83 -13.00
CA TRP A 750 -63.61 -10.57 -14.18
C TRP A 750 -65.02 -10.10 -13.79
N GLU A 751 -65.33 -8.84 -14.07
CA GLU A 751 -66.68 -8.30 -13.92
C GLU A 751 -67.45 -8.50 -15.23
N LYS A 752 -68.66 -9.08 -15.18
CA LYS A 752 -69.43 -9.38 -16.41
C LYS A 752 -69.94 -8.08 -17.03
N GLU A 753 -69.69 -7.91 -18.32
CA GLU A 753 -70.27 -6.80 -19.06
C GLU A 753 -71.75 -7.04 -19.36
N GLN A 754 -72.57 -6.07 -18.98
CA GLN A 754 -73.99 -5.98 -19.27
C GLN A 754 -74.21 -4.97 -20.40
N LYS A 755 -75.25 -5.19 -21.21
CA LYS A 755 -75.63 -4.35 -22.34
C LYS A 755 -76.95 -3.63 -22.05
N VAL A 756 -77.19 -2.53 -22.76
CA VAL A 756 -78.46 -1.81 -22.68
C VAL A 756 -79.35 -2.22 -23.85
N ILE A 757 -80.53 -2.74 -23.54
CA ILE A 757 -81.49 -3.26 -24.51
C ILE A 757 -82.73 -2.36 -24.50
N TYR A 758 -82.99 -1.68 -25.61
CA TYR A 758 -84.16 -0.82 -25.77
C TYR A 758 -85.27 -1.58 -26.50
N THR A 759 -86.42 -1.72 -25.85
CA THR A 759 -87.62 -2.38 -26.40
C THR A 759 -88.76 -1.39 -26.43
N PHE A 760 -89.42 -1.17 -27.58
CA PHE A 760 -90.60 -0.31 -27.62
C PHE A 760 -91.87 -1.14 -27.45
N ILE A 761 -92.82 -0.57 -26.70
CA ILE A 761 -94.11 -1.18 -26.40
C ILE A 761 -95.23 -0.19 -26.68
N SER A 762 -96.34 -0.71 -27.20
CA SER A 762 -97.57 0.07 -27.38
C SER A 762 -98.40 -0.03 -26.12
N GLU A 763 -98.72 1.12 -25.52
CA GLU A 763 -99.73 1.19 -24.45
C GLU A 763 -101.16 1.31 -25.04
N THR A 764 -101.29 1.38 -26.37
CA THR A 764 -102.59 1.46 -27.05
C THR A 764 -103.10 0.05 -27.35
N VAL A 765 -104.08 -0.39 -26.57
CA VAL A 765 -104.70 -1.72 -26.68
C VAL A 765 -105.16 -2.01 -28.11
N GLY A 766 -104.68 -3.11 -28.69
CA GLY A 766 -105.01 -3.52 -30.07
C GLY A 766 -104.20 -2.83 -31.17
N LYS A 767 -103.14 -2.08 -30.84
CA LYS A 767 -102.18 -1.51 -31.79
C LYS A 767 -100.77 -2.03 -31.50
N GLU A 768 -100.12 -2.61 -32.50
CA GLU A 768 -98.70 -2.98 -32.45
C GLU A 768 -97.80 -1.81 -32.87
N ILE A 769 -96.53 -1.82 -32.46
CA ILE A 769 -95.54 -0.79 -32.82
C ILE A 769 -95.16 -0.94 -34.30
N PRO A 770 -95.34 0.09 -35.15
CA PRO A 770 -94.94 0.03 -36.55
C PRO A 770 -93.41 0.00 -36.70
N LEU A 771 -92.92 -0.64 -37.76
CA LEU A 771 -91.48 -0.72 -38.09
C LEU A 771 -90.78 0.65 -38.14
N VAL A 772 -91.49 1.71 -38.56
CA VAL A 772 -90.97 3.09 -38.59
C VAL A 772 -90.72 3.65 -37.19
N VAL A 773 -91.53 3.26 -36.19
CA VAL A 773 -91.35 3.64 -34.79
C VAL A 773 -90.28 2.76 -34.14
N GLU A 774 -90.29 1.45 -34.41
CA GLU A 774 -89.29 0.49 -33.94
C GLU A 774 -87.85 0.85 -34.38
N ALA A 775 -87.70 1.44 -35.58
CA ALA A 775 -86.43 1.95 -36.10
C ALA A 775 -85.87 3.19 -35.37
N LEU A 776 -86.62 3.82 -34.46
CA LEU A 776 -86.17 4.98 -33.67
C LEU A 776 -85.46 4.59 -32.36
N LYS A 777 -85.23 3.30 -32.12
CA LYS A 777 -84.46 2.80 -30.97
C LYS A 777 -83.06 3.43 -30.95
N PRO A 778 -82.61 3.96 -29.81
CA PRO A 778 -81.27 4.51 -29.70
C PRO A 778 -80.22 3.40 -29.83
N LEU A 779 -79.11 3.69 -30.51
CA LEU A 779 -77.97 2.78 -30.58
C LEU A 779 -77.10 2.95 -29.33
N ASP A 780 -76.81 1.84 -28.66
CA ASP A 780 -76.05 1.83 -27.40
C ASP A 780 -75.00 0.71 -27.40
N ASN A 781 -73.83 1.05 -27.94
CA ASN A 781 -72.69 0.14 -28.06
C ASN A 781 -71.81 0.14 -26.79
N THR A 782 -72.16 0.92 -25.77
CA THR A 782 -71.42 0.98 -24.51
C THR A 782 -71.71 -0.28 -23.68
N THR A 783 -70.67 -0.97 -23.24
CA THR A 783 -70.77 -2.02 -22.23
C THR A 783 -70.67 -1.42 -20.83
N TYR A 784 -71.41 -2.00 -19.89
CA TYR A 784 -71.46 -1.53 -18.51
C TYR A 784 -71.17 -2.65 -17.51
N ILE A 785 -70.71 -2.31 -16.32
CA ILE A 785 -70.47 -3.26 -15.21
C ILE A 785 -71.28 -2.90 -13.96
N LYS A 786 -71.42 -3.87 -13.05
CA LYS A 786 -72.20 -3.74 -11.82
C LYS A 786 -71.81 -2.48 -11.03
N GLY A 787 -72.81 -1.69 -10.64
CA GLY A 787 -72.66 -0.45 -9.86
C GLY A 787 -72.51 0.82 -10.69
N GLU A 788 -72.24 0.74 -12.01
CA GLU A 788 -72.33 1.91 -12.90
C GLU A 788 -73.79 2.39 -13.01
N ILE A 789 -73.99 3.66 -13.39
CA ILE A 789 -75.33 4.26 -13.54
C ILE A 789 -75.60 4.56 -15.02
N VAL A 790 -76.60 3.89 -15.60
CA VAL A 790 -77.02 4.04 -17.00
C VAL A 790 -78.22 4.98 -17.07
N THR A 791 -78.12 6.06 -17.85
CA THR A 791 -79.26 6.93 -18.17
C THR A 791 -79.81 6.58 -19.56
N PRO A 792 -81.12 6.32 -19.71
CA PRO A 792 -81.67 5.84 -20.98
C PRO A 792 -81.60 6.89 -22.10
N LYS A 793 -80.88 6.54 -23.17
CA LYS A 793 -80.78 7.35 -24.39
C LYS A 793 -82.17 7.57 -24.99
N GLN A 794 -82.48 8.80 -25.36
CA GLN A 794 -83.78 9.14 -25.94
C GLN A 794 -83.89 8.62 -27.39
N PRO A 795 -85.09 8.23 -27.86
CA PRO A 795 -85.27 7.84 -29.25
C PRO A 795 -84.98 9.00 -30.20
N THR A 796 -84.55 8.70 -31.43
CA THR A 796 -84.12 9.70 -32.43
C THR A 796 -85.22 10.71 -32.77
N GLN A 797 -86.49 10.29 -32.67
CA GLN A 797 -87.65 11.16 -32.67
C GLN A 797 -88.60 10.71 -31.55
N LYS A 798 -89.37 11.64 -30.98
CA LYS A 798 -90.37 11.34 -29.93
C LYS A 798 -91.81 11.27 -30.45
N GLU A 799 -92.02 11.60 -31.72
CA GLU A 799 -93.34 11.62 -32.35
C GLU A 799 -93.22 11.15 -33.80
N VAL A 800 -94.15 10.30 -34.26
CA VAL A 800 -94.21 9.80 -35.64
C VAL A 800 -95.64 9.92 -36.15
N VAL A 801 -95.85 10.70 -37.20
CA VAL A 801 -97.16 10.85 -37.85
C VAL A 801 -97.28 9.84 -38.99
N LEU A 802 -98.34 9.03 -38.98
CA LEU A 802 -98.74 8.09 -40.02
C LEU A 802 -100.14 8.45 -40.53
N GLU A 803 -100.58 7.85 -41.64
CA GLU A 803 -101.86 8.19 -42.28
C GLU A 803 -103.09 7.93 -41.40
N ASP A 804 -103.01 6.99 -40.46
CA ASP A 804 -104.11 6.61 -39.57
C ASP A 804 -104.06 7.27 -38.18
N GLY A 805 -102.92 7.88 -37.80
CA GLY A 805 -102.72 8.54 -36.51
C GLY A 805 -101.25 8.86 -36.18
N LYS A 806 -101.04 9.44 -35.00
CA LYS A 806 -99.74 9.89 -34.50
C LYS A 806 -99.28 8.99 -33.35
N TRP A 807 -98.09 8.39 -33.45
CA TRP A 807 -97.43 7.77 -32.32
C TRP A 807 -96.65 8.82 -31.52
N VAL A 808 -96.78 8.81 -30.20
CA VAL A 808 -96.09 9.72 -29.28
C VAL A 808 -95.41 8.92 -28.17
N PHE A 809 -94.10 9.13 -28.02
CA PHE A 809 -93.27 8.55 -26.98
C PHE A 809 -93.57 9.20 -25.63
N LYS A 810 -93.98 8.39 -24.64
CA LYS A 810 -94.37 8.88 -23.31
C LYS A 810 -93.25 8.77 -22.28
N GLY A 811 -92.33 7.82 -22.44
CA GLY A 811 -91.15 7.67 -21.58
C GLY A 811 -90.53 6.28 -21.64
N TYR A 812 -89.56 6.03 -20.76
CA TYR A 812 -89.03 4.70 -20.49
C TYR A 812 -89.47 4.20 -19.11
N GLU A 813 -89.71 2.90 -19.00
CA GLU A 813 -89.67 2.14 -17.76
C GLU A 813 -88.37 1.31 -17.72
N PRO A 814 -87.52 1.40 -16.67
CA PRO A 814 -87.63 2.30 -15.52
C PRO A 814 -87.48 3.78 -15.87
N VAL A 815 -88.10 4.65 -15.07
CA VAL A 815 -88.08 6.11 -15.27
C VAL A 815 -86.79 6.70 -14.69
N GLY A 816 -85.86 7.09 -15.57
CA GLY A 816 -84.62 7.78 -15.18
C GLY A 816 -83.40 6.85 -15.13
N PRO A 817 -82.31 7.27 -14.45
CA PRO A 817 -81.08 6.49 -14.39
C PRO A 817 -81.24 5.19 -13.58
N VAL A 818 -80.59 4.12 -14.04
CA VAL A 818 -80.64 2.78 -13.45
C VAL A 818 -79.24 2.33 -13.07
N THR A 819 -79.04 1.88 -11.82
CA THR A 819 -77.81 1.23 -11.39
C THR A 819 -77.72 -0.17 -12.00
N VAL A 820 -76.57 -0.51 -12.56
CA VAL A 820 -76.33 -1.81 -13.21
C VAL A 820 -76.18 -2.92 -12.16
N GLU A 821 -76.93 -3.99 -12.35
CA GLU A 821 -76.89 -5.20 -11.54
C GLU A 821 -76.32 -6.39 -12.37
N ASN A 822 -76.63 -7.63 -11.99
CA ASN A 822 -76.03 -8.82 -12.59
C ASN A 822 -76.57 -9.17 -14.01
N THR A 823 -77.43 -8.34 -14.62
CA THR A 823 -78.16 -8.61 -15.86
C THR A 823 -78.26 -7.39 -16.79
N ASP A 824 -78.46 -7.63 -18.09
CA ASP A 824 -78.66 -6.59 -19.12
C ASP A 824 -79.78 -5.61 -18.78
N ILE A 825 -79.52 -4.32 -18.98
CA ILE A 825 -80.42 -3.22 -18.61
C ILE A 825 -81.49 -3.07 -19.70
N ASN A 826 -82.73 -3.42 -19.38
CA ASN A 826 -83.83 -3.43 -20.33
C ASN A 826 -84.73 -2.21 -20.15
N PHE A 827 -84.59 -1.19 -21.01
CA PHE A 827 -85.46 -0.02 -21.03
C PHE A 827 -86.64 -0.24 -21.97
N LYS A 828 -87.86 -0.21 -21.41
CA LYS A 828 -89.12 -0.34 -22.15
C LYS A 828 -89.65 1.03 -22.51
N GLY A 829 -89.57 1.39 -23.78
CA GLY A 829 -90.05 2.67 -24.30
C GLY A 829 -91.54 2.63 -24.61
N ALA A 830 -92.33 3.36 -23.84
CA ALA A 830 -93.78 3.44 -23.99
C ALA A 830 -94.17 4.41 -25.11
N TRP A 831 -94.98 3.94 -26.06
CA TRP A 831 -95.58 4.74 -27.12
C TRP A 831 -97.10 4.62 -27.11
N ILE A 832 -97.80 5.74 -27.31
CA ILE A 832 -99.27 5.80 -27.46
C ILE A 832 -99.62 6.27 -28.88
N PHE A 833 -100.67 5.68 -29.45
CA PHE A 833 -101.22 6.02 -30.76
C PHE A 833 -102.46 6.94 -30.63
N GLU A 834 -102.33 8.16 -31.11
CA GLU A 834 -103.30 9.23 -31.05
C GLU A 834 -103.94 9.45 -32.43
N LYS A 835 -105.21 9.09 -32.60
CA LYS A 835 -105.89 9.14 -33.91
C LYS A 835 -106.19 10.57 -34.35
N ILE A 836 -105.61 10.98 -35.48
CA ILE A 836 -105.80 12.32 -36.06
C ILE A 836 -107.20 12.43 -36.69
N LYS A 837 -107.92 13.53 -36.41
CA LYS A 837 -109.12 13.93 -37.16
C LYS A 837 -108.74 14.94 -38.25
N LYS A 838 -109.17 14.68 -39.49
CA LYS A 838 -108.88 15.50 -40.67
C LYS A 838 -109.97 16.57 -40.88
N PRO A 839 -109.63 17.87 -41.02
CA PRO A 839 -110.60 18.95 -41.27
C PRO A 839 -110.74 19.32 -42.77
N GLU A 840 -111.80 20.06 -43.11
CA GLU A 840 -112.11 20.59 -44.46
C GLU A 840 -112.12 22.14 -44.48
N THR A 841 -112.14 22.76 -45.67
CA THR A 841 -111.95 24.22 -45.95
C THR A 841 -112.61 24.62 -47.29
N PRO A 842 -112.74 25.91 -47.70
CA PRO A 842 -112.47 27.22 -47.05
C PRO A 842 -113.79 28.03 -46.84
N GLU A 843 -113.98 29.37 -46.88
CA GLU A 843 -113.23 30.66 -47.09
C GLU A 843 -113.90 31.78 -46.21
N LYS A 844 -113.29 32.94 -45.88
CA LYS A 844 -113.28 34.29 -46.54
C LYS A 844 -114.67 34.88 -46.90
N PRO A 845 -115.02 36.20 -46.75
CA PRO A 845 -114.24 37.47 -46.51
C PRO A 845 -114.73 38.34 -45.29
N GLU A 846 -114.36 39.60 -44.93
CA GLU A 846 -113.29 40.56 -45.36
C GLU A 846 -112.73 41.45 -44.18
N THR A 847 -113.11 42.74 -44.03
CA THR A 847 -112.50 43.83 -43.20
C THR A 847 -113.51 44.97 -42.88
N PRO A 848 -113.27 46.04 -42.06
CA PRO A 848 -112.04 46.56 -41.38
C PRO A 848 -112.29 46.91 -39.86
N GLU A 849 -111.70 47.84 -39.06
CA GLU A 849 -110.79 49.02 -39.17
C GLU A 849 -109.78 49.19 -38.00
N LYS A 850 -108.62 49.80 -38.34
CA LYS A 850 -107.83 50.93 -37.76
C LYS A 850 -108.35 51.74 -36.52
N PRO A 851 -107.52 52.49 -35.71
CA PRO A 851 -106.04 52.60 -35.54
C PRO A 851 -105.45 52.57 -34.08
N GLU A 852 -104.10 52.62 -34.01
CA GLU A 852 -103.23 53.48 -33.17
C GLU A 852 -102.20 52.88 -32.15
N LYS A 853 -101.12 53.67 -31.95
CA LYS A 853 -99.71 53.40 -31.49
C LYS A 853 -99.47 52.39 -30.33
N PRO A 854 -98.41 51.55 -30.39
CA PRO A 854 -97.16 51.85 -29.64
C PRO A 854 -95.82 51.44 -30.33
N GLU A 855 -94.68 51.79 -29.69
CA GLU A 855 -93.26 51.56 -30.05
C GLU A 855 -92.61 50.47 -29.14
N LYS A 856 -91.47 49.78 -29.40
CA LYS A 856 -90.55 49.57 -30.55
C LYS A 856 -89.78 48.20 -30.32
N PRO A 857 -89.39 47.42 -31.35
CA PRO A 857 -88.56 46.19 -31.25
C PRO A 857 -87.05 46.37 -31.62
N GLU A 858 -86.21 45.31 -31.45
CA GLU A 858 -85.07 44.84 -32.30
C GLU A 858 -84.20 43.75 -31.59
N THR A 859 -84.20 42.47 -32.02
CA THR A 859 -83.18 41.69 -32.84
C THR A 859 -81.91 41.20 -32.09
N PRO A 860 -81.10 40.20 -32.56
CA PRO A 860 -81.10 39.40 -33.81
C PRO A 860 -81.16 37.85 -33.60
N GLU A 861 -81.84 37.04 -34.43
CA GLU A 861 -81.44 36.32 -35.69
C GLU A 861 -80.89 34.88 -35.54
N LYS A 862 -80.51 34.23 -36.66
CA LYS A 862 -80.75 32.81 -37.02
C LYS A 862 -79.48 32.09 -37.53
N PRO A 863 -79.27 30.79 -37.22
CA PRO A 863 -78.40 29.89 -37.98
C PRO A 863 -79.19 28.95 -38.92
N GLU A 864 -78.57 28.51 -40.01
CA GLU A 864 -79.19 27.63 -41.03
C GLU A 864 -78.61 26.20 -41.09
N LYS A 865 -79.18 25.42 -42.03
CA LYS A 865 -79.08 23.97 -42.25
C LYS A 865 -77.69 23.50 -42.73
N PRO A 866 -77.21 22.30 -42.33
CA PRO A 866 -76.01 21.68 -42.90
C PRO A 866 -76.28 20.94 -44.23
N GLU A 867 -75.25 20.83 -45.07
CA GLU A 867 -75.24 19.96 -46.26
C GLU A 867 -74.11 18.92 -46.20
N THR A 868 -74.10 17.99 -47.17
CA THR A 868 -73.35 16.72 -47.15
C THR A 868 -71.87 16.82 -47.58
N PRO A 869 -71.02 15.85 -47.19
CA PRO A 869 -69.57 15.95 -47.33
C PRO A 869 -69.03 15.53 -48.72
N GLU A 870 -67.90 16.11 -49.10
CA GLU A 870 -67.01 15.57 -50.14
C GLU A 870 -65.72 14.94 -49.55
N LYS A 871 -64.94 14.32 -50.44
CA LYS A 871 -63.92 13.31 -50.15
C LYS A 871 -62.53 13.92 -49.90
N PRO A 872 -61.70 13.37 -48.98
CA PRO A 872 -60.38 13.91 -48.69
C PRO A 872 -59.34 13.62 -49.78
N GLU A 873 -58.43 14.57 -49.99
CA GLU A 873 -57.13 14.34 -50.62
C GLU A 873 -55.97 14.55 -49.61
N LYS A 874 -54.73 14.38 -50.10
CA LYS A 874 -53.55 13.99 -49.32
C LYS A 874 -52.85 15.19 -48.62
N PRO A 875 -52.31 15.01 -47.40
CA PRO A 875 -51.72 16.12 -46.65
C PRO A 875 -50.34 16.56 -47.15
N GLU A 876 -50.07 17.86 -47.06
CA GLU A 876 -48.72 18.43 -46.99
C GLU A 876 -48.43 19.07 -45.62
N LYS A 877 -47.23 19.61 -45.47
CA LYS A 877 -46.49 19.79 -44.22
C LYS A 877 -46.90 21.06 -43.43
N PRO A 878 -47.07 20.99 -42.10
CA PRO A 878 -47.26 22.18 -41.27
C PRO A 878 -45.94 22.93 -41.00
N GLU A 879 -46.01 24.26 -40.95
CA GLU A 879 -44.94 25.12 -40.42
C GLU A 879 -45.09 25.33 -38.90
N THR A 880 -44.04 25.88 -38.27
CA THR A 880 -43.88 25.94 -36.81
C THR A 880 -44.66 27.09 -36.15
N PRO A 881 -45.50 26.82 -35.13
CA PRO A 881 -46.04 27.86 -34.25
C PRO A 881 -44.99 28.41 -33.28
N GLU A 882 -45.13 29.69 -32.91
CA GLU A 882 -44.34 30.30 -31.83
C GLU A 882 -44.75 29.80 -30.44
N LYS A 883 -43.87 29.99 -29.45
CA LYS A 883 -44.00 29.44 -28.10
C LYS A 883 -44.84 30.35 -27.18
N PRO A 884 -45.96 29.88 -26.61
CA PRO A 884 -46.74 30.65 -25.63
C PRO A 884 -46.10 30.66 -24.22
N GLU A 885 -46.50 31.64 -23.41
CA GLU A 885 -46.16 31.77 -22.00
C GLU A 885 -46.88 30.71 -21.12
N LYS A 886 -46.41 30.50 -19.88
CA LYS A 886 -46.96 29.52 -18.93
C LYS A 886 -47.56 30.22 -17.69
N PRO A 887 -48.76 29.83 -17.21
CA PRO A 887 -49.49 30.55 -16.15
C PRO A 887 -49.11 30.17 -14.71
N GLU A 888 -49.59 30.99 -13.76
CA GLU A 888 -49.53 30.81 -12.31
C GLU A 888 -50.62 29.87 -11.76
N THR A 889 -50.38 29.26 -10.57
CA THR A 889 -51.33 28.75 -9.53
C THR A 889 -50.58 27.77 -8.59
N PRO A 890 -51.07 27.47 -7.36
CA PRO A 890 -51.63 28.35 -6.32
C PRO A 890 -50.93 28.14 -4.93
N GLU A 891 -51.29 28.92 -3.90
CA GLU A 891 -50.72 28.84 -2.53
C GLU A 891 -51.35 27.74 -1.63
N ILE A 892 -50.60 27.28 -0.59
CA ILE A 892 -51.01 26.66 0.70
C ILE A 892 -49.77 26.02 1.38
N PRO A 893 -49.57 26.05 2.73
CA PRO A 893 -49.93 27.03 3.77
C PRO A 893 -48.70 27.53 4.58
N GLU A 894 -48.91 28.34 5.63
CA GLU A 894 -47.83 28.96 6.43
C GLU A 894 -47.03 28.00 7.35
N LYS A 895 -45.76 28.35 7.61
CA LYS A 895 -44.89 27.81 8.69
C LYS A 895 -43.91 28.92 9.16
N PRO A 896 -43.27 28.81 10.34
CA PRO A 896 -43.26 29.89 11.33
C PRO A 896 -42.21 30.98 11.05
N GLU A 897 -42.39 32.11 11.74
CA GLU A 897 -41.55 33.30 11.62
C GLU A 897 -40.05 33.03 11.81
N LYS A 898 -39.25 33.75 11.02
CA LYS A 898 -37.79 33.74 11.06
C LYS A 898 -37.31 34.78 12.08
N PRO A 899 -36.40 34.45 13.01
CA PRO A 899 -35.84 35.43 13.95
C PRO A 899 -35.20 36.63 13.24
N GLU A 900 -35.32 37.81 13.84
CA GLU A 900 -34.65 39.02 13.36
C GLU A 900 -33.13 38.83 13.28
N LYS A 901 -32.51 39.50 12.31
CA LYS A 901 -31.07 39.45 12.05
C LYS A 901 -30.31 40.13 13.21
N PRO A 902 -29.46 39.43 13.99
CA PRO A 902 -28.53 40.09 14.90
C PRO A 902 -27.55 40.95 14.11
N GLU A 903 -27.19 42.12 14.63
CA GLU A 903 -26.18 42.97 14.04
C GLU A 903 -24.83 42.24 14.00
N THR A 904 -24.17 42.27 12.83
CA THR A 904 -22.82 41.72 12.67
C THR A 904 -21.82 42.71 13.27
N PRO A 905 -21.01 42.31 14.27
CA PRO A 905 -19.95 43.17 14.81
C PRO A 905 -18.96 43.59 13.71
N GLU A 906 -18.39 44.78 13.85
CA GLU A 906 -17.38 45.29 12.92
C GLU A 906 -16.15 44.38 12.90
N THR A 907 -15.60 44.13 11.71
CA THR A 907 -14.32 43.44 11.55
C THR A 907 -13.18 44.33 12.02
N PRO A 908 -12.32 43.89 12.97
CA PRO A 908 -11.17 44.68 13.41
C PRO A 908 -10.23 45.07 12.27
N GLU A 909 -9.61 46.24 12.40
CA GLU A 909 -8.67 46.75 11.40
C GLU A 909 -7.45 45.82 11.21
N LYS A 910 -6.95 45.81 9.97
CA LYS A 910 -5.74 45.09 9.59
C LYS A 910 -4.52 45.72 10.28
N PRO A 911 -3.68 44.95 11.00
CA PRO A 911 -2.43 45.47 11.55
C PRO A 911 -1.52 46.07 10.49
N GLU A 912 -0.91 47.21 10.79
CA GLU A 912 0.07 47.85 9.92
C GLU A 912 1.29 46.94 9.70
N THR A 913 1.76 46.86 8.46
CA THR A 913 3.04 46.23 8.14
C THR A 913 4.18 47.19 8.51
N PRO A 914 5.15 46.79 9.36
CA PRO A 914 6.30 47.63 9.70
C PRO A 914 7.07 48.12 8.47
N GLU A 915 7.70 49.30 8.60
CA GLU A 915 8.46 49.90 7.52
C GLU A 915 9.59 49.01 7.01
N LYS A 916 9.81 49.07 5.70
CA LYS A 916 10.82 48.30 4.99
C LYS A 916 12.21 48.89 5.27
N PRO A 917 13.19 48.10 5.77
CA PRO A 917 14.57 48.55 5.90
C PRO A 917 15.14 49.04 4.56
N GLU A 918 15.93 50.11 4.60
CA GLU A 918 16.63 50.61 3.41
C GLU A 918 17.54 49.54 2.82
N LYS A 919 17.58 49.49 1.48
CA LYS A 919 18.40 48.53 0.74
C LYS A 919 19.79 49.15 0.53
N PRO A 920 20.90 48.48 0.91
CA PRO A 920 22.23 48.95 0.58
C PRO A 920 22.44 49.00 -0.94
N GLU A 921 23.21 49.98 -1.39
CA GLU A 921 23.54 50.15 -2.81
C GLU A 921 24.24 48.91 -3.38
N LYS A 922 23.94 48.59 -4.64
CA LYS A 922 24.59 47.51 -5.38
C LYS A 922 25.63 48.11 -6.31
N PRO A 923 26.89 47.63 -6.31
CA PRO A 923 27.87 47.98 -7.34
C PRO A 923 27.35 47.72 -8.76
N GLU A 924 27.84 48.52 -9.70
CA GLU A 924 27.41 48.56 -11.10
C GLU A 924 27.67 47.25 -11.86
N THR A 925 26.90 47.05 -12.93
CA THR A 925 26.99 45.89 -13.82
C THR A 925 27.70 46.26 -15.12
N PRO A 926 28.71 45.48 -15.57
CA PRO A 926 29.10 45.46 -16.97
C PRO A 926 27.94 44.96 -17.85
N GLU A 927 27.80 45.53 -19.06
CA GLU A 927 26.65 45.34 -19.94
C GLU A 927 26.67 44.03 -20.75
N THR A 928 25.52 43.63 -21.30
CA THR A 928 25.35 42.61 -22.36
C THR A 928 24.01 42.88 -23.11
N PRO A 929 23.80 42.38 -24.36
CA PRO A 929 23.21 43.22 -25.43
C PRO A 929 21.68 43.20 -25.60
N GLU A 930 21.24 43.85 -26.70
CA GLU A 930 19.85 44.22 -27.03
C GLU A 930 18.86 43.07 -27.31
N LYS A 931 17.60 43.46 -27.50
CA LYS A 931 16.38 42.66 -27.33
C LYS A 931 15.66 42.34 -28.66
N PRO A 932 15.24 41.08 -28.91
CA PRO A 932 14.29 40.72 -29.97
C PRO A 932 12.82 41.09 -29.68
N GLU A 933 11.99 41.11 -30.72
CA GLU A 933 10.57 41.54 -30.65
C GLU A 933 9.57 40.45 -30.20
N LYS A 934 8.27 40.78 -30.25
CA LYS A 934 7.18 40.12 -29.52
C LYS A 934 6.31 39.23 -30.44
N PRO A 935 5.99 37.98 -30.07
CA PRO A 935 5.03 37.13 -30.79
C PRO A 935 3.56 37.60 -30.68
N GLU A 936 2.74 37.18 -31.65
CA GLU A 936 1.29 37.43 -31.69
C GLU A 936 0.47 36.28 -31.04
N LYS A 937 -0.87 36.35 -31.19
CA LYS A 937 -1.86 35.61 -30.40
C LYS A 937 -2.37 34.34 -31.12
N PRO A 938 -2.58 33.21 -30.43
CA PRO A 938 -3.23 32.02 -31.01
C PRO A 938 -4.75 32.20 -31.27
N GLU A 939 -5.25 31.48 -32.27
CA GLU A 939 -6.69 31.29 -32.53
C GLU A 939 -7.22 29.96 -31.97
N THR A 940 -8.53 29.72 -32.10
CA THR A 940 -9.26 28.59 -31.47
C THR A 940 -9.24 27.30 -32.31
N PRO A 941 -9.17 26.11 -31.70
CA PRO A 941 -9.20 24.83 -32.42
C PRO A 941 -10.61 24.40 -32.86
N GLU A 942 -10.69 23.75 -34.02
CA GLU A 942 -11.92 23.11 -34.54
C GLU A 942 -12.04 21.62 -34.13
N THR A 943 -13.19 21.01 -34.43
CA THR A 943 -13.54 19.62 -34.05
C THR A 943 -12.91 18.55 -34.95
N PRO A 944 -12.50 17.37 -34.43
CA PRO A 944 -11.88 16.32 -35.23
C PRO A 944 -12.86 15.51 -36.09
N GLU A 945 -12.47 15.18 -37.32
CA GLU A 945 -13.12 14.15 -38.14
C GLU A 945 -12.54 12.74 -37.90
N LYS A 946 -13.16 11.74 -38.54
CA LYS A 946 -12.93 10.31 -38.34
C LYS A 946 -11.68 9.79 -39.08
N PRO A 947 -10.82 8.97 -38.45
CA PRO A 947 -9.67 8.36 -39.14
C PRO A 947 -10.05 7.33 -40.21
N GLU A 948 -9.33 7.33 -41.33
CA GLU A 948 -9.26 6.21 -42.28
C GLU A 948 -8.01 5.33 -42.04
N THR A 949 -7.89 4.22 -42.77
CA THR A 949 -6.88 3.18 -42.55
C THR A 949 -5.48 3.56 -43.08
N PRO A 950 -4.39 3.25 -42.35
CA PRO A 950 -3.03 3.52 -42.80
C PRO A 950 -2.55 2.54 -43.89
N GLU A 951 -1.87 3.07 -44.91
CA GLU A 951 -1.19 2.27 -45.94
C GLU A 951 0.18 1.76 -45.48
N THR A 952 0.79 0.87 -46.29
CA THR A 952 2.03 0.16 -45.98
C THR A 952 3.29 1.06 -46.01
N PRO A 953 4.22 0.96 -45.03
CA PRO A 953 5.49 1.67 -45.09
C PRO A 953 6.40 1.18 -46.22
N GLU A 954 7.04 2.12 -46.92
CA GLU A 954 8.10 1.82 -47.88
C GLU A 954 9.44 1.44 -47.20
N LYS A 955 10.36 0.92 -48.02
CA LYS A 955 11.58 0.22 -47.61
C LYS A 955 12.73 1.20 -47.27
N PRO A 956 13.40 1.04 -46.11
CA PRO A 956 14.61 1.81 -45.79
C PRO A 956 15.78 1.54 -46.74
N GLU A 957 16.54 2.59 -47.06
CA GLU A 957 17.83 2.47 -47.76
C GLU A 957 18.99 2.09 -46.82
N LYS A 958 20.14 1.78 -47.42
CA LYS A 958 21.22 0.99 -46.83
C LYS A 958 22.32 1.87 -46.19
N PRO A 959 22.71 1.65 -44.92
CA PRO A 959 23.91 2.26 -44.34
C PRO A 959 25.22 1.80 -44.98
N GLU A 960 26.21 2.68 -45.02
CA GLU A 960 27.58 2.36 -45.45
C GLU A 960 28.41 1.67 -44.35
N THR A 961 29.52 1.04 -44.73
CA THR A 961 30.28 0.08 -43.90
C THR A 961 31.47 0.71 -43.16
N PRO A 962 31.59 0.52 -41.83
CA PRO A 962 32.85 0.76 -41.11
C PRO A 962 33.94 -0.24 -41.49
N GLU A 963 35.21 0.16 -41.35
CA GLU A 963 36.37 -0.73 -41.57
C GLU A 963 36.65 -1.68 -40.39
N LYS A 964 37.55 -2.64 -40.63
CA LYS A 964 37.65 -3.92 -39.91
C LYS A 964 38.76 -3.95 -38.84
N PRO A 965 38.45 -4.30 -37.57
CA PRO A 965 39.43 -4.81 -36.60
C PRO A 965 39.89 -6.25 -36.90
N GLU A 966 41.09 -6.62 -36.43
CA GLU A 966 41.66 -7.95 -36.67
C GLU A 966 41.10 -9.07 -35.76
N THR A 967 41.36 -10.33 -36.13
CA THR A 967 40.63 -11.52 -35.67
C THR A 967 41.27 -12.24 -34.49
N PRO A 968 40.52 -12.51 -33.40
CA PRO A 968 40.82 -13.62 -32.47
C PRO A 968 40.61 -15.00 -33.14
N GLU A 969 41.23 -16.04 -32.59
CA GLU A 969 41.14 -17.41 -33.13
C GLU A 969 39.82 -18.13 -32.82
N LYS A 970 39.58 -19.22 -33.55
CA LYS A 970 38.28 -19.92 -33.68
C LYS A 970 38.06 -20.99 -32.59
N PRO A 971 36.93 -20.93 -31.83
CA PRO A 971 36.40 -22.07 -31.09
C PRO A 971 35.76 -23.12 -32.02
N GLU A 972 35.77 -24.40 -31.62
CA GLU A 972 35.21 -25.49 -32.40
C GLU A 972 33.67 -25.53 -32.42
N THR A 973 33.10 -26.14 -33.45
CA THR A 973 31.66 -26.15 -33.75
C THR A 973 30.94 -27.32 -33.08
N PRO A 974 29.87 -27.10 -32.30
CA PRO A 974 28.92 -28.15 -31.91
C PRO A 974 28.18 -28.73 -33.13
N GLU A 975 27.76 -30.00 -33.03
CA GLU A 975 27.02 -30.67 -34.10
C GLU A 975 25.54 -30.23 -34.19
N LYS A 976 24.93 -30.50 -35.34
CA LYS A 976 23.58 -30.01 -35.72
C LYS A 976 22.48 -31.01 -35.29
N PRO A 977 21.41 -30.56 -34.60
CA PRO A 977 20.22 -31.39 -34.38
C PRO A 977 19.48 -31.78 -35.67
N GLU A 978 18.88 -32.96 -35.68
CA GLU A 978 18.04 -33.44 -36.79
C GLU A 978 16.63 -32.83 -36.77
N THR A 979 15.95 -32.88 -37.92
CA THR A 979 14.64 -32.24 -38.16
C THR A 979 13.47 -33.20 -37.89
N PRO A 980 12.45 -32.81 -37.10
CA PRO A 980 11.22 -33.59 -36.95
C PRO A 980 10.40 -33.71 -38.25
N GLU A 981 9.70 -34.84 -38.41
CA GLU A 981 8.79 -35.07 -39.54
C GLU A 981 7.40 -34.42 -39.32
N LYS A 982 6.59 -34.43 -40.39
CA LYS A 982 5.33 -33.68 -40.51
C LYS A 982 4.11 -34.51 -40.05
N PRO A 983 3.18 -33.96 -39.23
CA PRO A 983 1.91 -34.63 -38.92
C PRO A 983 0.94 -34.75 -40.10
N GLU A 984 0.13 -35.81 -40.10
CA GLU A 984 -0.99 -36.02 -41.02
C GLU A 984 -2.33 -35.48 -40.46
N THR A 985 -3.35 -35.42 -41.31
CA THR A 985 -4.65 -34.78 -41.02
C THR A 985 -5.69 -35.73 -40.41
N PRO A 986 -6.41 -35.35 -39.34
CA PRO A 986 -7.50 -36.16 -38.78
C PRO A 986 -8.76 -36.20 -39.67
N GLU A 987 -9.49 -37.31 -39.64
CA GLU A 987 -10.82 -37.45 -40.26
C GLU A 987 -11.97 -36.97 -39.35
N LYS A 988 -13.19 -36.98 -39.90
CA LYS A 988 -14.40 -36.39 -39.30
C LYS A 988 -15.08 -37.34 -38.30
N PRO A 989 -15.59 -36.86 -37.14
CA PRO A 989 -16.34 -37.69 -36.19
C PRO A 989 -17.73 -38.10 -36.70
N GLU A 990 -18.17 -39.31 -36.31
CA GLU A 990 -19.57 -39.75 -36.37
C GLU A 990 -20.33 -39.44 -35.07
N THR A 991 -21.66 -39.57 -35.10
CA THR A 991 -22.56 -39.23 -33.98
C THR A 991 -22.64 -40.33 -32.92
N PRO A 992 -22.48 -40.02 -31.62
CA PRO A 992 -22.65 -41.00 -30.54
C PRO A 992 -24.09 -41.51 -30.40
N GLU A 993 -24.25 -42.80 -30.12
CA GLU A 993 -25.53 -43.37 -29.69
C GLU A 993 -25.86 -43.06 -28.22
N LYS A 994 -27.11 -43.35 -27.84
CA LYS A 994 -27.67 -43.06 -26.52
C LYS A 994 -27.07 -43.97 -25.43
N PRO A 995 -26.56 -43.43 -24.30
CA PRO A 995 -26.08 -44.24 -23.19
C PRO A 995 -27.18 -45.10 -22.55
N GLU A 996 -26.86 -46.36 -22.26
CA GLU A 996 -27.64 -47.19 -21.33
C GLU A 996 -27.34 -46.83 -19.87
N THR A 997 -28.24 -47.18 -18.95
CA THR A 997 -28.12 -46.87 -17.51
C THR A 997 -27.08 -47.77 -16.84
N PRO A 998 -26.02 -47.22 -16.21
CA PRO A 998 -25.08 -47.99 -15.41
C PRO A 998 -25.76 -48.57 -14.16
N GLU A 999 -25.43 -49.81 -13.82
CA GLU A 999 -25.89 -50.42 -12.57
C GLU A 999 -25.22 -49.79 -11.33
N LYS A 1000 -25.87 -49.96 -10.17
CA LYS A 1000 -25.44 -49.41 -8.89
C LYS A 1000 -24.15 -50.11 -8.39
N PRO A 1001 -23.04 -49.38 -8.14
CA PRO A 1001 -21.88 -49.97 -7.49
C PRO A 1001 -22.20 -50.47 -6.07
N GLU A 1002 -21.66 -51.65 -5.73
CA GLU A 1002 -21.71 -52.17 -4.36
C GLU A 1002 -20.72 -51.42 -3.45
N THR A 1003 -20.97 -51.46 -2.14
CA THR A 1003 -20.13 -50.80 -1.13
C THR A 1003 -18.80 -51.54 -0.95
N PRO A 1004 -17.63 -50.88 -1.14
CA PRO A 1004 -16.35 -51.47 -0.79
C PRO A 1004 -16.26 -51.75 0.71
N GLU A 1005 -15.72 -52.91 1.08
CA GLU A 1005 -15.46 -53.23 2.49
C GLU A 1005 -14.34 -52.36 3.07
N LYS A 1006 -14.37 -52.22 4.40
CA LYS A 1006 -13.40 -51.42 5.17
C LYS A 1006 -11.99 -52.04 5.07
N PRO A 1007 -10.97 -51.28 4.63
CA PRO A 1007 -9.58 -51.73 4.72
C PRO A 1007 -9.17 -52.01 6.17
N GLU A 1008 -8.45 -53.11 6.39
CA GLU A 1008 -7.84 -53.39 7.69
C GLU A 1008 -6.69 -52.41 7.98
N THR A 1009 -6.39 -52.20 9.26
CA THR A 1009 -5.32 -51.31 9.70
C THR A 1009 -3.95 -51.86 9.32
N PRO A 1010 -3.10 -51.12 8.57
CA PRO A 1010 -1.72 -51.53 8.34
C PRO A 1010 -0.98 -51.68 9.67
N GLU A 1011 -0.20 -52.75 9.81
CA GLU A 1011 0.67 -52.90 10.97
C GLU A 1011 1.76 -51.82 10.99
N LYS A 1012 2.21 -51.49 12.20
CA LYS A 1012 3.22 -50.46 12.46
C LYS A 1012 4.54 -50.82 11.76
N PRO A 1013 5.11 -49.95 10.90
CA PRO A 1013 6.45 -50.14 10.38
C PRO A 1013 7.48 -50.27 11.52
N GLU A 1014 8.35 -51.28 11.43
CA GLU A 1014 9.47 -51.40 12.35
C GLU A 1014 10.44 -50.22 12.18
N THR A 1015 11.10 -49.83 13.28
CA THR A 1015 12.06 -48.73 13.26
C THR A 1015 13.28 -49.09 12.40
N PRO A 1016 13.68 -48.25 11.43
CA PRO A 1016 14.94 -48.45 10.71
C PRO A 1016 16.11 -48.54 11.69
N GLU A 1017 16.98 -49.53 11.49
CA GLU A 1017 18.20 -49.63 12.30
C GLU A 1017 19.09 -48.38 12.11
N LYS A 1018 19.74 -47.99 13.19
CA LYS A 1018 20.64 -46.84 13.22
C LYS A 1018 21.81 -47.08 12.26
N PRO A 1019 22.15 -46.15 11.35
CA PRO A 1019 23.36 -46.26 10.54
C PRO A 1019 24.61 -46.47 11.41
N GLU A 1020 25.44 -47.44 11.03
CA GLU A 1020 26.73 -47.65 11.68
C GLU A 1020 27.61 -46.40 11.55
N THR A 1021 28.34 -46.08 12.62
CA THR A 1021 29.25 -44.94 12.63
C THR A 1021 30.43 -45.20 11.68
N PRO A 1022 30.78 -44.25 10.79
CA PRO A 1022 31.99 -44.37 9.98
C PRO A 1022 33.22 -44.63 10.85
N GLU A 1023 34.11 -45.51 10.38
CA GLU A 1023 35.34 -45.81 11.12
C GLU A 1023 36.19 -44.54 11.32
N LYS A 1024 36.75 -44.44 12.53
CA LYS A 1024 37.55 -43.31 12.96
C LYS A 1024 38.84 -43.24 12.11
N PRO A 1025 39.20 -42.09 11.50
CA PRO A 1025 40.48 -41.92 10.85
C PRO A 1025 41.65 -42.26 11.80
N GLU A 1026 42.66 -42.95 11.29
CA GLU A 1026 43.86 -43.27 12.06
C GLU A 1026 44.50 -41.99 12.62
N THR A 1027 44.90 -42.03 13.88
CA THR A 1027 45.51 -40.87 14.55
C THR A 1027 46.91 -40.62 13.97
N PRO A 1028 47.21 -39.39 13.51
CA PRO A 1028 48.59 -39.01 13.19
C PRO A 1028 49.51 -39.28 14.38
N GLU A 1029 50.73 -39.75 14.11
CA GLU A 1029 51.70 -40.01 15.17
C GLU A 1029 52.02 -38.71 15.93
N LYS A 1030 52.13 -38.85 17.26
CA LYS A 1030 52.34 -37.75 18.18
C LYS A 1030 53.72 -37.11 17.92
N PRO A 1031 53.80 -35.79 17.63
CA PRO A 1031 55.09 -35.10 17.59
C PRO A 1031 55.85 -35.26 18.91
N GLU A 1032 57.16 -35.49 18.83
CA GLU A 1032 58.01 -35.55 20.03
C GLU A 1032 57.92 -34.24 20.81
N THR A 1033 57.82 -34.35 22.14
CA THR A 1033 57.66 -33.20 23.02
C THR A 1033 58.96 -32.40 23.08
N PRO A 1034 58.96 -31.09 22.77
CA PRO A 1034 60.10 -30.22 23.06
C PRO A 1034 60.47 -30.27 24.53
N GLU A 1035 61.76 -30.14 24.83
CA GLU A 1035 62.25 -30.19 26.21
C GLU A 1035 61.64 -29.07 27.06
N LYS A 1036 61.29 -29.42 28.30
CA LYS A 1036 60.63 -28.54 29.27
C LYS A 1036 61.61 -27.44 29.74
N PRO A 1037 61.31 -26.15 29.56
CA PRO A 1037 62.06 -25.08 30.22
C PRO A 1037 62.06 -25.25 31.74
N GLU A 1038 63.18 -24.95 32.39
CA GLU A 1038 63.29 -25.09 33.84
C GLU A 1038 62.24 -24.24 34.56
N THR A 1039 61.54 -24.85 35.51
CA THR A 1039 60.52 -24.19 36.31
C THR A 1039 61.17 -23.32 37.38
N PRO A 1040 60.87 -22.01 37.44
CA PRO A 1040 61.22 -21.20 38.61
C PRO A 1040 60.66 -21.85 39.88
N GLU A 1041 61.43 -21.79 40.97
CA GLU A 1041 61.04 -22.46 42.21
C GLU A 1041 59.76 -21.86 42.79
N LYS A 1042 58.87 -22.75 43.24
CA LYS A 1042 57.60 -22.39 43.88
C LYS A 1042 57.91 -21.86 45.29
N PRO A 1043 57.49 -20.64 45.66
CA PRO A 1043 57.56 -20.20 47.06
C PRO A 1043 56.84 -21.17 47.98
N GLU A 1044 57.50 -21.57 49.06
CA GLU A 1044 56.93 -22.50 50.04
C GLU A 1044 55.66 -21.91 50.68
N THR A 1045 54.62 -22.73 50.81
CA THR A 1045 53.39 -22.36 51.52
C THR A 1045 53.65 -22.45 53.02
N PRO A 1046 53.62 -21.34 53.80
CA PRO A 1046 53.86 -21.40 55.23
C PRO A 1046 52.79 -22.27 55.93
N GLU A 1047 53.21 -23.10 56.87
CA GLU A 1047 52.31 -23.98 57.60
C GLU A 1047 51.32 -23.19 58.48
N LYS A 1048 50.14 -23.78 58.69
CA LYS A 1048 49.08 -23.24 59.53
C LYS A 1048 49.47 -23.35 61.02
N PRO A 1049 49.65 -22.24 61.76
CA PRO A 1049 49.88 -22.30 63.21
C PRO A 1049 48.61 -22.76 63.95
N GLU A 1050 48.79 -23.48 65.04
CA GLU A 1050 47.71 -23.88 65.95
C GLU A 1050 47.27 -22.72 66.87
N THR A 1051 46.09 -22.84 67.48
CA THR A 1051 45.47 -21.82 68.33
C THR A 1051 45.97 -21.86 69.78
N PRO A 1052 46.57 -20.78 70.31
CA PRO A 1052 46.82 -20.63 71.74
C PRO A 1052 45.58 -20.11 72.49
N GLU A 1053 45.55 -20.31 73.81
CA GLU A 1053 44.41 -19.95 74.67
C GLU A 1053 44.34 -18.46 75.08
N LYS A 1054 43.22 -18.11 75.72
CA LYS A 1054 42.81 -16.75 76.14
C LYS A 1054 43.54 -16.25 77.41
N PRO A 1055 44.19 -15.07 77.38
CA PRO A 1055 44.53 -14.28 78.58
C PRO A 1055 43.41 -13.31 79.02
N GLU A 1056 43.55 -12.70 80.19
CA GLU A 1056 42.50 -11.89 80.85
C GLU A 1056 42.60 -10.36 80.63
N LYS A 1057 41.62 -9.63 81.19
CA LYS A 1057 41.38 -8.19 81.09
C LYS A 1057 42.28 -7.35 82.01
N PRO A 1058 42.89 -6.27 81.51
CA PRO A 1058 43.26 -5.08 82.30
C PRO A 1058 42.25 -3.90 82.16
N GLU A 1059 42.51 -2.79 82.85
CA GLU A 1059 41.51 -1.75 83.16
C GLU A 1059 41.62 -0.44 82.35
N THR A 1060 40.76 0.52 82.68
CA THR A 1060 40.55 1.81 82.00
C THR A 1060 41.62 2.87 82.32
N PRO A 1061 42.09 3.63 81.31
CA PRO A 1061 42.63 4.98 81.48
C PRO A 1061 41.53 6.07 81.43
N GLU A 1062 41.86 7.28 81.92
CA GLU A 1062 40.90 8.35 82.20
C GLU A 1062 40.66 9.38 81.06
N LYS A 1063 39.71 10.28 81.33
CA LYS A 1063 39.18 11.36 80.48
C LYS A 1063 40.03 12.65 80.55
N PRO A 1064 40.42 13.24 79.39
CA PRO A 1064 40.66 14.69 79.25
C PRO A 1064 39.37 15.49 78.99
N GLU A 1065 39.40 16.80 79.23
CA GLU A 1065 38.19 17.62 79.42
C GLU A 1065 37.56 18.25 78.17
N LYS A 1066 36.27 18.65 78.30
CA LYS A 1066 35.64 19.66 77.44
C LYS A 1066 35.71 21.04 78.09
N PRO A 1067 36.14 22.08 77.37
CA PRO A 1067 35.62 23.43 77.53
C PRO A 1067 34.30 23.59 76.75
N GLY A 1068 33.34 24.35 77.31
CA GLY A 1068 32.22 24.92 76.52
C GLY A 1068 30.90 24.15 76.46
N ILE A 1069 29.96 24.56 77.31
CA ILE A 1069 28.49 24.37 77.25
C ILE A 1069 27.93 25.78 77.56
N PRO A 1070 26.94 26.34 76.82
CA PRO A 1070 25.56 25.87 77.00
C PRO A 1070 24.53 26.01 75.84
N LYS A 1071 23.71 24.96 75.70
CA LYS A 1071 22.23 25.01 75.49
C LYS A 1071 21.74 25.47 74.08
N LYS A 1072 20.49 25.19 73.68
CA LYS A 1072 19.31 24.75 74.45
C LYS A 1072 18.38 23.79 73.65
N LEU A 1073 17.97 22.68 74.30
CA LEU A 1073 16.67 21.95 74.26
C LEU A 1073 15.92 21.67 72.92
N GLU A 1074 15.22 20.54 72.74
CA GLU A 1074 15.19 19.25 73.47
C GLU A 1074 14.61 18.12 72.58
N ASN A 1075 14.62 16.89 73.12
CA ASN A 1075 13.98 15.66 72.61
C ASN A 1075 12.47 15.63 73.04
N PRO A 1076 11.66 14.54 73.03
CA PRO A 1076 11.89 13.11 72.67
C PRO A 1076 10.83 12.60 71.61
N SER A 1077 10.56 11.31 71.34
CA SER A 1077 10.90 10.07 72.05
C SER A 1077 10.91 8.79 71.19
N VAL A 1078 11.92 7.94 71.46
CA VAL A 1078 11.92 6.46 71.53
C VAL A 1078 10.96 5.65 70.63
N THR A 1079 11.56 4.82 69.77
CA THR A 1079 10.98 3.53 69.32
C THR A 1079 11.49 2.37 70.19
N GLY A 1080 10.63 1.36 70.42
CA GLY A 1080 10.95 0.14 71.17
C GLY A 1080 11.16 -1.07 70.23
N LYS A 1081 12.12 -1.92 70.60
CA LYS A 1081 12.54 -3.15 69.89
C LYS A 1081 11.40 -4.13 69.58
N SER A 1082 11.56 -4.91 68.51
CA SER A 1082 11.11 -6.31 68.39
C SER A 1082 12.03 -7.09 67.44
N GLU A 1083 12.18 -8.40 67.68
CA GLU A 1083 13.01 -9.32 66.88
C GLU A 1083 12.19 -10.53 66.41
N VAL A 1084 12.47 -10.99 65.19
CA VAL A 1084 12.34 -12.34 64.60
C VAL A 1084 11.18 -13.26 65.05
N VAL A 1085 10.31 -13.66 64.11
CA VAL A 1085 10.09 -15.06 63.64
C VAL A 1085 9.03 -15.09 62.51
N LYS A 1086 9.01 -16.17 61.72
CA LYS A 1086 8.30 -16.34 60.45
C LYS A 1086 6.81 -16.74 60.58
N GLU A 1087 6.06 -16.46 59.50
CA GLU A 1087 5.37 -17.44 58.63
C GLU A 1087 3.83 -17.34 58.42
N GLN A 1088 3.44 -17.63 57.17
CA GLN A 1088 2.12 -18.02 56.62
C GLN A 1088 0.97 -17.00 56.41
N LYS A 1089 0.62 -16.87 55.11
CA LYS A 1089 -0.73 -16.79 54.52
C LYS A 1089 -1.77 -15.86 55.16
N GLU A 1090 -2.03 -14.73 54.49
CA GLU A 1090 -3.32 -14.02 54.58
C GLU A 1090 -4.28 -14.39 53.44
N LYS A 1091 -5.58 -14.24 53.68
CA LYS A 1091 -6.66 -14.46 52.71
C LYS A 1091 -7.84 -13.53 53.01
N LEU A 1092 -8.08 -12.56 52.12
CA LEU A 1092 -9.32 -11.78 51.91
C LEU A 1092 -9.98 -11.08 53.11
N ALA A 1093 -10.21 -9.78 52.94
CA ALA A 1093 -11.40 -9.10 53.46
C ALA A 1093 -11.93 -8.09 52.42
N GLN A 1094 -13.26 -8.01 52.28
CA GLN A 1094 -13.95 -7.00 51.46
C GLN A 1094 -14.79 -6.09 52.36
N THR A 1095 -14.65 -4.78 52.20
CA THR A 1095 -15.66 -3.73 52.42
C THR A 1095 -15.30 -2.55 51.50
N GLY A 1096 -16.23 -1.79 50.90
CA GLY A 1096 -17.68 -1.93 50.77
C GLY A 1096 -18.19 -1.03 49.63
N GLN A 1097 -19.46 -1.14 49.24
CA GLN A 1097 -20.13 -0.24 48.26
C GLN A 1097 -20.38 1.15 48.93
N SER A 1098 -20.80 2.24 48.27
CA SER A 1098 -21.41 2.46 46.94
C SER A 1098 -21.29 3.96 46.56
N THR A 1099 -21.31 4.31 45.27
CA THR A 1099 -22.28 5.28 44.67
C THR A 1099 -22.00 5.57 43.18
N THR A 1100 -23.05 5.94 42.45
CA THR A 1100 -23.05 6.33 41.03
C THR A 1100 -22.93 7.84 40.83
N ASN A 1101 -22.40 8.30 39.69
CA ASN A 1101 -22.99 9.42 38.96
C ASN A 1101 -22.50 9.54 37.51
N THR A 1102 -23.22 10.32 36.69
CA THR A 1102 -23.20 10.22 35.23
C THR A 1102 -22.83 11.53 34.51
N GLY A 1103 -21.70 11.51 33.79
CA GLY A 1103 -21.51 12.16 32.47
C GLY A 1103 -21.30 13.68 32.34
N ILE A 1104 -21.16 14.07 31.06
CA ILE A 1104 -21.35 15.40 30.43
C ILE A 1104 -20.15 16.41 30.39
N ILE A 1105 -19.56 16.51 29.18
CA ILE A 1105 -18.99 17.67 28.46
C ILE A 1105 -17.79 18.46 29.05
N GLY A 1106 -16.80 18.81 28.20
CA GLY A 1106 -15.83 19.89 28.51
C GLY A 1106 -14.55 20.00 27.66
N VAL A 1107 -14.65 20.51 26.42
CA VAL A 1107 -13.50 21.12 25.68
C VAL A 1107 -13.16 22.47 26.36
N GLY A 1108 -11.95 23.04 26.42
CA GLY A 1108 -10.61 22.72 25.89
C GLY A 1108 -9.76 24.01 25.82
N LEU A 1109 -8.53 23.96 25.28
CA LEU A 1109 -7.51 25.06 25.31
C LEU A 1109 -7.04 25.41 26.75
N MET A 1110 -5.90 26.05 27.04
CA MET A 1110 -4.72 26.60 26.32
C MET A 1110 -3.51 26.50 27.33
N MET A 1111 -2.20 26.58 27.07
CA MET A 1111 -1.38 27.30 26.09
C MET A 1111 -0.03 26.59 25.80
N LEU A 1112 0.72 27.09 24.81
CA LEU A 1112 2.12 26.79 24.51
C LEU A 1112 3.03 27.95 24.96
N ALA A 1113 4.06 27.72 25.80
CA ALA A 1113 5.05 28.75 26.15
C ALA A 1113 6.43 28.22 26.62
N THR A 1114 7.44 28.40 25.77
CA THR A 1114 8.85 28.75 26.06
C THR A 1114 9.59 28.23 27.33
N MET A 1115 10.55 27.32 27.09
CA MET A 1115 12.01 27.49 27.34
C MET A 1115 12.62 28.01 28.68
N ILE A 1116 13.68 27.30 29.11
CA ILE A 1116 14.88 27.78 29.85
C ILE A 1116 14.74 28.14 31.35
N LYS A 1117 15.03 27.16 32.25
CA LYS A 1117 16.25 27.19 33.12
C LYS A 1117 16.49 25.94 34.02
N ARG A 1118 17.64 25.30 33.79
CA ARG A 1118 18.64 24.74 34.75
C ARG A 1118 18.21 24.10 36.11
N ARG A 1119 18.68 22.85 36.30
CA ARG A 1119 19.28 22.25 37.53
C ARG A 1119 18.32 22.06 38.74
N LYS A 1120 18.31 20.97 39.53
CA LYS A 1120 19.36 20.02 39.96
C LYS A 1120 18.71 18.98 40.89
N LYS A 1121 19.37 17.81 41.05
CA LYS A 1121 19.02 16.69 41.96
C LYS A 1121 17.79 15.88 41.52
N ARG A 1122 17.80 14.55 41.60
CA ARG A 1122 18.85 13.65 42.13
C ARG A 1122 19.37 12.72 41.05
#